data_AF-A0A2T4GTZ0-F1
#
_entry.id   AF-A0A2T4GTZ0-F1
#
_cell.length_a   1.000
_cell.length_b   1.000
_cell.length_c   1.000
_cell.angle_alpha   90.00
_cell.angle_beta   90.00
_cell.angle_gamma   90.00
#
_symmetry.space_group_name_H-M   'P 1'
#
loop_
_entity.id
_entity.type
_entity.pdbx_description
1 polymer ?
#
loop_
_entity_poly.entity_id
_entity_poly.type
_entity_poly.pdbx_seq_one_letter_code
_entity_poly.pdbx_strand_id
1 'polypeptide(L)'
;MSDACSANCSSQPSTIQPYGDIAGIGVTLAFTITAWMVVGLLILYYLAAYNPELDPFRKENDRTLSRYPNPIDFSILRLTRRGLVLRVLQKGNLLHSNSLESAFNNCVITLSDIQIFTGISVLISGYMALNCGLSAYHWQLMVYLAWMASVTHLACLSFLRNYLMNRPDKRLWRVVLMFSVMILLAIAIGITGYFELEGDAKEPAHFAVCYLRMPMDSSTVAFESMLKMILLIIYGFFIRLAKMSRVLESQSRPAWDPRAGKGLKRLNILVIDPILIALFSLVNLHLDMFTSFLAEVYWLTFSLIWGTKRLFETRQMGPEEENEWTFGQTLPLVLLIAPLAAIIEHFFHSSESREREDRTPSHTGTVSSCRLDVEDVQDDGMVGIDHDYVDSISYQGVVCLAALAYIEAGLFFVLDNMYRGIRRPLPSFTFLFFIFNATLQMLWIDCALWISRMNWIIPLQRSSRAIILIALAVTSMTGFFSGPGDFFNESTLGNYLITYASMVATFAINACVGDSQWMSLRLLPALLQLPILYLATQNHLKRYHVKPLYCPTCSEVFETLIQRDHHIIKRSCELQDLRVPKKLNAHQQEMLTRIMKMNISHEERWNSIFTTIFPNKEPPSSPYLDSGRRLAISVAQDYFIMNGRHYVSEFLQAQGLDTTIEEDQHAQAALCQLALEDFLGCILERYRDIEDR
;
A
#
# COMPACT_ATOMS: atom_id res chain seq x y z
N MET A 1 28.31 49.43 13.39
CA MET A 1 28.46 50.08 14.71
C MET A 1 27.79 49.16 15.70
N SER A 2 28.56 48.23 16.26
CA SER A 2 29.17 48.34 17.61
C SER A 2 28.14 48.08 18.70
N ASP A 3 27.81 46.81 18.93
CA ASP A 3 28.38 45.99 20.01
C ASP A 3 28.28 44.51 19.61
N ALA A 4 29.33 43.71 19.87
CA ALA A 4 29.21 42.26 19.75
C ALA A 4 28.29 41.80 20.88
N CYS A 5 27.00 41.68 20.59
CA CYS A 5 26.02 41.17 21.54
C CYS A 5 26.45 39.73 21.93
N SER A 6 26.60 39.48 23.23
CA SER A 6 27.01 38.19 23.76
C SER A 6 26.03 37.75 24.84
N ALA A 7 25.49 36.55 24.69
CA ALA A 7 24.58 35.98 25.68
C ALA A 7 25.32 35.68 26.99
N ASN A 8 24.76 36.13 28.11
CA ASN A 8 25.28 35.79 29.42
C ASN A 8 24.71 34.44 29.90
N CYS A 9 25.51 33.38 29.82
CA CYS A 9 25.09 32.04 30.29
C CYS A 9 24.99 31.91 31.81
N SER A 10 25.39 32.93 32.58
CA SER A 10 25.17 32.99 34.02
C SER A 10 23.80 33.56 34.40
N SER A 11 23.13 34.28 33.49
CA SER A 11 21.74 34.68 33.70
C SER A 11 20.82 33.55 33.26
N GLN A 12 19.95 33.10 34.17
CA GLN A 12 18.88 32.14 33.88
C GLN A 12 17.57 32.92 33.72
N PRO A 13 17.19 33.30 32.49
CA PRO A 13 15.91 33.95 32.25
C PRO A 13 14.78 32.97 32.58
N SER A 14 13.84 33.40 33.41
CA SER A 14 12.66 32.62 33.81
C SER A 14 11.49 32.75 32.83
N THR A 15 11.53 33.74 31.93
CA THR A 15 10.45 34.04 30.98
C THR A 15 10.99 34.10 29.55
N ILE A 16 10.22 33.57 28.61
CA ILE A 16 10.51 33.65 27.18
C ILE A 16 10.16 35.06 26.71
N GLN A 17 11.13 35.78 26.15
CA GLN A 17 10.88 37.09 25.54
C GLN A 17 10.23 36.90 24.17
N PRO A 18 9.14 37.61 23.84
CA PRO A 18 8.41 37.39 22.60
C PRO A 18 9.26 37.75 21.39
N TYR A 19 9.35 36.84 20.40
CA TYR A 19 10.06 37.09 19.15
C TYR A 19 9.23 36.71 17.92
N GLY A 20 8.29 37.59 17.58
CA GLY A 20 7.29 37.38 16.53
C GLY A 20 7.83 37.23 15.10
N ASP A 21 9.10 37.53 14.82
CA ASP A 21 9.68 37.32 13.48
C ASP A 21 9.98 35.84 13.21
N ILE A 22 10.21 35.05 14.26
CA ILE A 22 10.45 33.60 14.17
C ILE A 22 9.22 32.86 14.70
N ALA A 23 8.76 33.19 15.90
CA ALA A 23 7.64 32.55 16.57
C ALA A 23 6.29 33.22 16.27
N GLY A 24 6.20 34.10 15.26
CA GLY A 24 4.94 34.71 14.87
C GLY A 24 3.93 33.72 14.29
N ILE A 25 2.64 33.94 14.55
CA ILE A 25 1.58 33.06 14.05
C ILE A 25 1.49 33.11 12.52
N GLY A 26 1.65 34.31 11.94
CA GLY A 26 1.61 34.48 10.49
C GLY A 26 2.76 33.80 9.77
N VAL A 27 3.98 33.85 10.33
CA VAL A 27 5.16 33.16 9.79
C VAL A 27 4.96 31.65 9.83
N THR A 28 4.51 31.13 10.98
CA THR A 28 4.24 29.70 11.17
C THR A 28 3.20 29.20 10.18
N LEU A 29 2.07 29.88 10.06
CA LEU A 29 1.01 29.53 9.12
C LEU A 29 1.51 29.58 7.67
N ALA A 30 2.28 30.59 7.28
CA ALA A 30 2.77 30.71 5.91
C ALA A 30 3.64 29.53 5.48
N PHE A 31 4.61 29.14 6.32
CA PHE A 31 5.47 27.98 6.04
C PHE A 31 4.68 26.67 6.01
N THR A 32 3.79 26.45 6.98
CA THR A 32 2.97 25.24 7.04
C THR A 32 1.99 25.14 5.87
N ILE A 33 1.25 26.20 5.55
CA ILE A 33 0.29 26.22 4.44
C ILE A 33 1.00 25.97 3.12
N THR A 34 2.16 26.61 2.89
CA THR A 34 2.95 26.38 1.66
C THR A 34 3.34 24.92 1.50
N ALA A 35 3.89 24.32 2.56
CA ALA A 35 4.34 22.93 2.53
C ALA A 35 3.16 21.97 2.26
N TRP A 36 2.02 22.17 2.91
CA TRP A 36 0.80 21.38 2.68
C TRP A 36 0.22 21.58 1.28
N MET A 37 0.25 22.80 0.75
CA MET A 37 -0.18 23.06 -0.63
C MET A 37 0.67 22.30 -1.65
N VAL A 38 2.00 22.37 -1.53
CA VAL A 38 2.90 21.70 -2.49
C VAL A 38 2.83 20.18 -2.36
N VAL A 39 2.79 19.64 -1.13
CA VAL A 39 2.61 18.19 -0.92
C VAL A 39 1.22 17.73 -1.37
N GLY A 40 0.17 18.53 -1.16
CA GLY A 40 -1.18 18.25 -1.66
C GLY A 40 -1.25 18.21 -3.19
N LEU A 41 -0.62 19.16 -3.87
CA LEU A 41 -0.48 19.16 -5.33
C LEU A 41 0.33 17.96 -5.84
N LEU A 42 1.38 17.56 -5.10
CA LEU A 42 2.16 16.36 -5.40
C LEU A 42 1.32 15.08 -5.29
N ILE A 43 0.50 14.94 -4.23
CA ILE A 43 -0.42 13.81 -4.06
C ILE A 43 -1.46 13.79 -5.19
N LEU A 44 -2.04 14.95 -5.52
CA LEU A 44 -3.00 15.07 -6.61
C LEU A 44 -2.38 14.67 -7.95
N TYR A 45 -1.17 15.13 -8.24
CA TYR A 45 -0.42 14.77 -9.44
C TYR A 45 -0.14 13.27 -9.49
N TYR A 46 0.35 12.67 -8.40
CA TYR A 46 0.58 11.23 -8.34
C TYR A 46 -0.68 10.42 -8.67
N LEU A 47 -1.79 10.72 -8.00
CA LEU A 47 -3.02 9.93 -8.15
C LEU A 47 -3.66 10.13 -9.52
N ALA A 48 -3.71 11.37 -10.02
CA ALA A 48 -4.53 11.71 -11.18
C ALA A 48 -3.76 11.82 -12.51
N ALA A 49 -2.51 12.30 -12.52
CA ALA A 49 -1.77 12.66 -13.74
C ALA A 49 -0.52 11.81 -14.00
N TYR A 50 0.18 11.36 -12.95
CA TYR A 50 1.45 10.63 -13.08
C TYR A 50 1.26 9.30 -13.83
N ASN A 51 2.05 9.06 -14.86
CA ASN A 51 2.07 7.79 -15.57
C ASN A 51 3.46 7.13 -15.42
N PRO A 52 3.56 5.96 -14.75
CA PRO A 52 4.84 5.27 -14.55
C PRO A 52 5.45 4.70 -15.84
N GLU A 53 4.67 4.58 -16.91
CA GLU A 53 5.12 4.07 -18.21
C GLU A 53 5.81 5.13 -19.06
N LEU A 54 5.67 6.42 -18.75
CA LEU A 54 6.32 7.49 -19.50
C LEU A 54 7.74 7.73 -19.00
N ASP A 55 8.68 7.95 -19.91
CA ASP A 55 10.06 8.29 -19.57
C ASP A 55 10.10 9.62 -18.79
N PRO A 56 10.73 9.67 -17.60
CA PRO A 56 10.96 10.91 -16.86
C PRO A 56 11.83 11.94 -17.59
N PHE A 57 12.61 11.52 -18.60
CA PHE A 57 13.51 12.38 -19.38
C PHE A 57 12.97 12.82 -20.75
N ARG A 58 11.69 12.57 -21.00
CA ARG A 58 11.02 12.93 -22.25
C ARG A 58 11.01 14.43 -22.49
N LYS A 59 10.94 14.82 -23.76
CA LYS A 59 10.73 16.22 -24.14
C LYS A 59 9.27 16.62 -23.87
N GLU A 60 9.02 17.92 -23.78
CA GLU A 60 7.68 18.47 -23.58
C GLU A 60 6.77 18.03 -24.75
N ASN A 61 5.60 17.44 -24.43
CA ASN A 61 4.64 16.81 -25.36
C ASN A 61 5.06 15.50 -26.04
N ASP A 62 6.25 14.97 -25.71
CA ASP A 62 6.69 13.67 -26.21
C ASP A 62 6.06 12.54 -25.37
N ARG A 63 5.79 11.39 -26.00
CA ARG A 63 5.20 10.20 -25.37
C ARG A 63 6.19 9.03 -25.32
N THR A 64 7.48 9.32 -25.21
CA THR A 64 8.50 8.28 -25.03
C THR A 64 8.20 7.41 -23.81
N LEU A 65 8.19 6.10 -24.03
CA LEU A 65 7.97 5.12 -22.98
C LEU A 65 9.26 4.93 -22.17
N SER A 66 9.08 4.71 -20.87
CA SER A 66 10.15 4.36 -19.95
C SER A 66 10.67 2.97 -20.27
N ARG A 67 11.99 2.81 -20.25
CA ARG A 67 12.64 1.50 -20.45
C ARG A 67 12.38 0.53 -19.29
N TYR A 68 12.20 1.07 -18.07
CA TYR A 68 12.01 0.31 -16.83
C TYR A 68 10.97 1.00 -15.94
N PRO A 69 9.67 0.85 -16.23
CA PRO A 69 8.62 1.39 -15.38
C PRO A 69 8.63 0.72 -14.00
N ASN A 70 8.34 1.49 -12.95
CA ASN A 70 8.32 0.96 -11.58
C ASN A 70 7.04 0.11 -11.35
N PRO A 71 7.17 -1.18 -11.00
CA PRO A 71 6.02 -2.08 -10.85
C PRO A 71 5.13 -1.74 -9.66
N ILE A 72 5.68 -1.13 -8.60
CA ILE A 72 4.92 -0.71 -7.41
C ILE A 72 3.98 0.44 -7.75
N ASP A 73 4.50 1.48 -8.41
CA ASP A 73 3.70 2.63 -8.83
C ASP A 73 2.59 2.18 -9.79
N PHE A 74 2.89 1.30 -10.74
CA PHE A 74 1.91 0.73 -11.66
C PHE A 74 0.77 0.00 -10.91
N SER A 75 1.13 -0.91 -10.00
CA SER A 75 0.17 -1.72 -9.23
C SER A 75 -0.76 -0.85 -8.38
N ILE A 76 -0.20 0.12 -7.67
CA ILE A 76 -0.94 0.99 -6.75
C ILE A 76 -1.83 1.97 -7.51
N LEU A 77 -1.35 2.54 -8.61
CA LEU A 77 -2.17 3.43 -9.45
C LEU A 77 -3.32 2.68 -10.12
N ARG A 78 -3.08 1.44 -10.58
CA ARG A 78 -4.14 0.57 -11.13
C ARG A 78 -5.23 0.29 -10.09
N LEU A 79 -4.84 0.02 -8.84
CA LEU A 79 -5.79 -0.23 -7.75
C LEU A 79 -6.56 1.05 -7.35
N THR A 80 -5.85 2.16 -7.15
CA THR A 80 -6.45 3.42 -6.67
C THR A 80 -7.35 4.08 -7.72
N ARG A 81 -6.97 4.06 -9.00
CA ARG A 81 -7.78 4.61 -10.11
C ARG A 81 -9.03 3.80 -10.44
N ARG A 82 -9.18 2.59 -9.90
CA ARG A 82 -10.45 1.85 -9.97
C ARG A 82 -11.54 2.48 -9.09
N GLY A 83 -11.19 3.34 -8.13
CA GLY A 83 -12.14 4.03 -7.26
C GLY A 83 -13.03 5.04 -7.99
N LEU A 84 -14.31 5.15 -7.58
CA LEU A 84 -15.32 6.00 -8.22
C LEU A 84 -14.91 7.49 -8.25
N VAL A 85 -14.33 8.01 -7.17
CA VAL A 85 -13.95 9.43 -7.01
C VAL A 85 -12.87 9.85 -8.01
N LEU A 86 -11.83 9.03 -8.19
CA LEU A 86 -10.73 9.29 -9.11
C LEU A 86 -11.15 9.17 -10.58
N ARG A 87 -12.08 8.26 -10.89
CA ARG A 87 -12.67 8.17 -12.24
C ARG A 87 -13.42 9.43 -12.64
N VAL A 88 -14.09 10.11 -11.71
CA VAL A 88 -14.76 11.40 -11.99
C VAL A 88 -13.75 12.50 -12.26
N LEU A 89 -12.68 12.56 -11.46
CA LEU A 89 -11.56 13.51 -11.65
C LEU A 89 -10.82 13.30 -12.98
N GLN A 90 -10.69 12.04 -13.45
CA GLN A 90 -10.06 11.71 -14.72
C GLN A 90 -10.99 11.85 -15.94
N LYS A 91 -12.29 11.56 -15.80
CA LYS A 91 -13.28 11.73 -16.89
C LYS A 91 -13.49 13.20 -17.25
N GLY A 92 -13.30 14.11 -16.30
CA GLY A 92 -13.10 15.50 -16.66
C GLY A 92 -11.73 15.63 -17.31
N ASN A 93 -11.65 15.95 -18.61
CA ASN A 93 -10.43 16.36 -19.32
C ASN A 93 -9.71 17.60 -18.69
N LEU A 94 -10.06 17.99 -17.46
CA LEU A 94 -9.56 19.12 -16.70
C LEU A 94 -8.06 18.98 -16.40
N LEU A 95 -7.60 17.80 -15.96
CA LEU A 95 -6.21 17.58 -15.57
C LEU A 95 -5.26 17.29 -16.73
N HIS A 96 -5.79 16.92 -17.90
CA HIS A 96 -4.99 16.64 -19.10
C HIS A 96 -4.90 17.84 -20.06
N SER A 97 -5.43 19.00 -19.66
CA SER A 97 -5.19 20.25 -20.39
C SER A 97 -3.74 20.68 -20.18
N ASN A 98 -2.95 20.74 -21.25
CA ASN A 98 -1.57 21.25 -21.24
C ASN A 98 -1.44 22.61 -20.54
N SER A 99 -2.49 23.44 -20.58
CA SER A 99 -2.51 24.75 -19.94
C SER A 99 -2.65 24.67 -18.41
N LEU A 100 -3.38 23.68 -17.89
CA LEU A 100 -3.55 23.46 -16.46
C LEU A 100 -2.30 22.81 -15.83
N GLU A 101 -1.63 21.91 -16.55
CA GLU A 101 -0.31 21.41 -16.17
C GLU A 101 0.71 22.56 -16.07
N SER A 102 0.70 23.49 -17.03
CA SER A 102 1.55 24.69 -16.99
C SER A 102 1.24 25.60 -15.79
N ALA A 103 -0.04 25.80 -15.47
CA ALA A 103 -0.45 26.60 -14.31
C ALA A 103 0.03 25.98 -12.98
N PHE A 104 -0.13 24.66 -12.81
CA PHE A 104 0.39 23.97 -11.62
C PHE A 104 1.91 23.97 -11.55
N ASN A 105 2.61 23.76 -12.67
CA ASN A 105 4.06 23.86 -12.72
C ASN A 105 4.54 25.24 -12.26
N ASN A 106 3.94 26.32 -12.77
CA ASN A 106 4.29 27.68 -12.38
C ASN A 106 3.98 27.96 -10.90
N CYS A 107 2.81 27.52 -10.41
CA CYS A 107 2.44 27.66 -9.00
C CYS A 107 3.44 26.97 -8.06
N VAL A 108 3.80 25.71 -8.33
CA VAL A 108 4.75 24.94 -7.52
C VAL A 108 6.15 25.57 -7.55
N ILE A 109 6.59 26.07 -8.71
CA ILE A 109 7.88 26.78 -8.83
C ILE A 109 7.87 28.03 -7.95
N THR A 110 6.84 28.87 -8.04
CA THR A 110 6.76 30.13 -7.29
C THR A 110 6.69 29.87 -5.78
N LEU A 111 5.90 28.89 -5.33
CA LEU A 111 5.84 28.50 -3.92
C LEU A 111 7.19 28.03 -3.39
N SER A 112 7.90 27.21 -4.18
CA SER A 112 9.24 26.73 -3.82
C SER A 112 10.25 27.89 -3.77
N ASP A 113 10.27 28.77 -4.77
CA ASP A 113 11.20 29.89 -4.84
C ASP A 113 11.01 30.87 -3.66
N ILE A 114 9.76 31.19 -3.29
CA ILE A 114 9.46 31.99 -2.09
C ILE A 114 10.02 31.30 -0.85
N GLN A 115 9.77 30.00 -0.68
CA GLN A 115 10.24 29.22 0.46
C GLN A 115 11.77 29.10 0.53
N ILE A 116 12.49 29.07 -0.60
CA ILE A 116 13.95 29.01 -0.60
C ILE A 116 14.49 30.28 0.04
N PHE A 117 14.00 31.45 -0.40
CA PHE A 117 14.47 32.72 0.12
C PHE A 117 14.04 32.94 1.57
N THR A 118 12.77 32.69 1.91
CA THR A 118 12.30 32.84 3.30
C THR A 118 12.98 31.84 4.24
N GLY A 119 13.20 30.60 3.81
CA GLY A 119 13.90 29.58 4.58
C GLY A 119 15.37 29.92 4.85
N ILE A 120 16.11 30.40 3.84
CA ILE A 120 17.48 30.91 4.02
C ILE A 120 17.49 32.11 4.96
N SER A 121 16.58 33.07 4.79
CA SER A 121 16.50 34.26 5.64
C SER A 121 16.25 33.92 7.10
N VAL A 122 15.34 32.99 7.40
CA VAL A 122 15.05 32.54 8.77
C VAL A 122 16.27 31.85 9.39
N LEU A 123 16.95 30.97 8.64
CA LEU A 123 18.17 30.30 9.12
C LEU A 123 19.29 31.32 9.41
N ILE A 124 19.60 32.22 8.47
CA ILE A 124 20.64 33.24 8.65
C ILE A 124 20.32 34.13 9.86
N SER A 125 19.07 34.60 9.98
CA SER A 125 18.65 35.47 11.09
C SER A 125 18.78 34.77 12.44
N GLY A 126 18.39 33.49 12.53
CA GLY A 126 18.54 32.73 13.77
C GLY A 126 19.99 32.43 14.13
N TYR A 127 20.87 32.17 13.16
CA TYR A 127 22.31 32.04 13.41
C TYR A 127 22.94 33.35 13.91
N MET A 128 22.53 34.49 13.35
CA MET A 128 22.97 35.80 13.84
C MET A 128 22.46 36.07 15.26
N ALA A 129 21.20 35.75 15.54
CA ALA A 129 20.56 35.94 16.84
C ALA A 129 21.10 34.97 17.92
N LEU A 130 21.69 33.83 17.54
CA LEU A 130 22.22 32.84 18.47
C LEU A 130 23.26 33.45 19.43
N ASN A 131 24.17 34.27 18.91
CA ASN A 131 25.19 34.97 19.72
C ASN A 131 24.57 36.05 20.62
N CYS A 132 23.45 36.62 20.19
CA CYS A 132 22.71 37.67 20.89
C CYS A 132 21.79 37.15 22.00
N GLY A 133 21.77 35.84 22.26
CA GLY A 133 20.91 35.24 23.29
C GLY A 133 19.54 34.84 22.79
N LEU A 134 19.48 34.13 21.66
CA LEU A 134 18.25 33.44 21.25
C LEU A 134 17.91 32.31 22.24
N SER A 135 16.66 32.20 22.68
CA SER A 135 16.25 31.09 23.57
C SER A 135 16.19 29.76 22.82
N ALA A 136 16.33 28.65 23.56
CA ALA A 136 16.23 27.29 23.01
C ALA A 136 14.87 27.05 22.32
N TYR A 137 13.79 27.62 22.88
CA TYR A 137 12.45 27.63 22.28
C TYR A 137 12.44 28.20 20.84
N HIS A 138 12.94 29.43 20.67
CA HIS A 138 12.94 30.09 19.35
C HIS A 138 13.85 29.39 18.35
N TRP A 139 14.97 28.84 18.82
CA TRP A 139 15.86 28.04 17.98
C TRP A 139 15.14 26.79 17.45
N GLN A 140 14.41 26.08 18.32
CA GLN A 140 13.66 24.89 17.93
C GLN A 140 12.57 25.21 16.90
N LEU A 141 11.82 26.31 17.10
CA LEU A 141 10.82 26.77 16.12
C LEU A 141 11.45 27.14 14.78
N MET A 142 12.57 27.86 14.78
CA MET A 142 13.32 28.19 13.56
C MET A 142 13.70 26.91 12.78
N VAL A 143 14.18 25.87 13.47
CA VAL A 143 14.52 24.58 12.85
C VAL A 143 13.29 23.93 12.21
N TYR A 144 12.13 23.97 12.87
CA TYR A 144 10.89 23.42 12.30
C TYR A 144 10.36 24.24 11.12
N LEU A 145 10.48 25.57 11.11
CA LEU A 145 10.14 26.39 9.94
C LEU A 145 11.04 26.05 8.75
N ALA A 146 12.35 25.98 8.98
CA ALA A 146 13.30 25.59 7.95
C ALA A 146 13.09 24.14 7.46
N TRP A 147 12.65 23.24 8.34
CA TRP A 147 12.20 21.89 7.98
C TRP A 147 11.02 21.94 7.01
N MET A 148 9.99 22.75 7.25
CA MET A 148 8.85 22.92 6.34
C MET A 148 9.27 23.42 4.95
N ALA A 149 10.20 24.39 4.91
CA ALA A 149 10.79 24.84 3.65
C ALA A 149 11.52 23.70 2.94
N SER A 150 12.33 22.91 3.66
CA SER A 150 13.05 21.77 3.08
C SER A 150 12.12 20.71 2.49
N VAL A 151 11.00 20.39 3.16
CA VAL A 151 9.97 19.47 2.66
C VAL A 151 9.35 20.02 1.37
N THR A 152 9.07 21.33 1.31
CA THR A 152 8.57 22.01 0.10
C THR A 152 9.55 21.86 -1.06
N HIS A 153 10.86 22.04 -0.82
CA HIS A 153 11.89 21.90 -1.85
C HIS A 153 12.01 20.46 -2.36
N LEU A 154 11.98 19.47 -1.46
CA LEU A 154 12.01 18.06 -1.85
C LEU A 154 10.76 17.68 -2.66
N ALA A 155 9.56 18.15 -2.25
CA ALA A 155 8.32 17.94 -2.99
C ALA A 155 8.36 18.59 -4.38
N CYS A 156 8.91 19.80 -4.48
CA CYS A 156 9.12 20.52 -5.73
C CYS A 156 10.03 19.74 -6.70
N LEU A 157 11.13 19.14 -6.22
CA LEU A 157 12.03 18.32 -7.05
C LEU A 157 11.34 17.05 -7.58
N SER A 158 10.47 16.42 -6.78
CA SER A 158 9.65 15.28 -7.20
C SER A 158 8.62 15.67 -8.27
N PHE A 159 7.84 16.73 -8.01
CA PHE A 159 6.76 17.17 -8.90
C PHE A 159 7.29 17.66 -10.25
N LEU A 160 8.31 18.54 -10.22
CA LEU A 160 8.84 19.20 -11.42
C LEU A 160 9.98 18.44 -12.08
N ARG A 161 10.14 17.14 -11.81
CA ARG A 161 11.27 16.36 -12.33
C ARG A 161 11.43 16.52 -13.85
N ASN A 162 10.37 16.25 -14.61
CA ASN A 162 10.38 16.41 -16.07
C ASN A 162 10.63 17.88 -16.50
N TYR A 163 9.98 18.83 -15.82
CA TYR A 163 10.07 20.27 -16.14
C TYR A 163 11.49 20.83 -15.95
N LEU A 164 12.16 20.49 -14.84
CA LEU A 164 13.50 20.98 -14.49
C LEU A 164 14.60 20.29 -15.29
N MET A 165 14.39 19.03 -15.70
CA MET A 165 15.33 18.30 -16.56
C MET A 165 15.44 18.95 -17.95
N ASN A 166 14.32 19.42 -18.50
CA ASN A 166 14.29 20.12 -19.78
C ASN A 166 14.82 21.57 -19.71
N ARG A 167 15.09 22.10 -18.50
CA ARG A 167 15.57 23.48 -18.27
C ARG A 167 16.75 23.50 -17.29
N PRO A 168 17.96 23.08 -17.71
CA PRO A 168 19.11 22.88 -16.83
C PRO A 168 19.56 24.15 -16.11
N ASP A 169 19.46 25.32 -16.75
CA ASP A 169 19.85 26.60 -16.15
C ASP A 169 18.97 26.95 -14.95
N LYS A 170 17.66 26.74 -15.10
CA LYS A 170 16.66 26.92 -14.04
C LYS A 170 16.84 25.91 -12.91
N ARG A 171 17.36 24.71 -13.20
CA ARG A 171 17.60 23.66 -12.22
C ARG A 171 18.84 23.94 -11.38
N LEU A 172 19.95 24.35 -12.01
CA LEU A 172 21.25 24.44 -11.34
C LEU A 172 21.23 25.37 -10.12
N TRP A 173 20.78 26.62 -10.28
CA TRP A 173 20.80 27.58 -9.17
C TRP A 173 19.85 27.16 -8.03
N ARG A 174 18.70 26.56 -8.35
CA ARG A 174 17.74 26.06 -7.35
C ARG A 174 18.34 24.92 -6.53
N VAL A 175 18.93 23.93 -7.20
CA VAL A 175 19.56 22.80 -6.51
C VAL A 175 20.73 23.28 -5.63
N VAL A 176 21.52 24.25 -6.10
CA VAL A 176 22.60 24.86 -5.30
C VAL A 176 22.04 25.55 -4.05
N LEU A 177 21.01 26.40 -4.18
CA LEU A 177 20.40 27.06 -3.01
C LEU A 177 19.72 26.07 -2.05
N MET A 178 19.01 25.07 -2.59
CA MET A 178 18.41 24.00 -1.78
C MET A 178 19.49 23.20 -1.04
N PHE A 179 20.63 22.93 -1.66
CA PHE A 179 21.78 22.28 -1.02
C PHE A 179 22.39 23.15 0.09
N SER A 180 22.48 24.47 -0.13
CA SER A 180 22.90 25.41 0.91
C SER A 180 21.94 25.44 2.10
N VAL A 181 20.62 25.48 1.87
CA VAL A 181 19.59 25.35 2.92
C VAL A 181 19.75 24.05 3.67
N MET A 182 19.97 22.94 2.96
CA MET A 182 20.14 21.62 3.54
C MET A 182 21.32 21.57 4.51
N ILE A 183 22.48 22.16 4.15
CA ILE A 183 23.66 22.21 5.02
C ILE A 183 23.37 23.06 6.27
N LEU A 184 22.82 24.27 6.08
CA LEU A 184 22.49 25.15 7.19
C LEU A 184 21.48 24.50 8.14
N LEU A 185 20.45 23.84 7.60
CA LEU A 185 19.46 23.13 8.38
C LEU A 185 20.05 21.92 9.10
N ALA A 186 20.91 21.13 8.46
CA ALA A 186 21.56 19.98 9.10
C ALA A 186 22.44 20.41 10.30
N ILE A 187 23.18 21.51 10.17
CA ILE A 187 23.94 22.10 11.28
C ILE A 187 22.98 22.57 12.37
N ALA A 188 21.87 23.23 12.00
CA ALA A 188 20.90 23.75 12.97
C ALA A 188 20.21 22.63 13.77
N ILE A 189 19.84 21.53 13.09
CA ILE A 189 19.32 20.31 13.70
C ILE A 189 20.38 19.68 14.61
N GLY A 190 21.65 19.63 14.21
CA GLY A 190 22.74 19.13 15.05
C GLY A 190 22.82 19.83 16.41
N ILE A 191 22.54 21.13 16.44
CA ILE A 191 22.48 21.93 17.67
C ILE A 191 21.26 21.54 18.53
N THR A 192 20.15 21.11 17.93
CA THR A 192 18.97 20.67 18.69
C THR A 192 19.15 19.40 19.51
N GLY A 193 20.14 18.57 19.17
CA GLY A 193 20.49 17.39 19.98
C GLY A 193 20.96 17.72 21.40
N TYR A 194 21.31 18.98 21.67
CA TYR A 194 21.67 19.46 23.01
C TYR A 194 20.46 19.96 23.83
N PHE A 195 19.31 20.21 23.20
CA PHE A 195 18.12 20.72 23.89
C PHE A 195 17.11 19.61 24.15
N GLU A 196 16.88 19.29 25.41
CA GLU A 196 15.72 18.49 25.81
C GLU A 196 14.65 19.43 26.35
N LEU A 197 13.75 19.89 25.46
CA LEU A 197 12.59 20.72 25.84
C LEU A 197 11.39 19.86 26.31
N GLU A 198 11.52 18.54 26.32
CA GLU A 198 10.44 17.61 26.65
C GLU A 198 10.77 16.81 27.92
N GLY A 199 10.11 17.17 29.03
CA GLY A 199 10.26 16.50 30.33
C GLY A 199 10.27 17.48 31.50
N ASP A 200 10.30 16.96 32.73
CA ASP A 200 10.28 17.74 33.99
C ASP A 200 11.54 18.58 34.24
N ALA A 201 12.57 18.52 33.37
CA ALA A 201 13.94 18.78 33.79
C ALA A 201 14.55 20.14 33.44
N LYS A 202 14.09 20.93 32.44
CA LYS A 202 14.77 22.22 32.10
C LYS A 202 13.85 23.30 31.51
N GLU A 203 14.23 24.56 31.74
CA GLU A 203 13.47 25.78 31.40
C GLU A 203 13.67 26.19 29.91
N PRO A 204 12.58 26.32 29.11
CA PRO A 204 12.65 26.62 27.67
C PRO A 204 13.14 28.05 27.34
N ALA A 205 13.18 28.93 28.35
CA ALA A 205 13.61 30.32 28.23
C ALA A 205 15.15 30.49 28.14
N HIS A 206 15.93 29.47 28.52
CA HIS A 206 17.39 29.55 28.54
C HIS A 206 17.97 29.75 27.14
N PHE A 207 19.09 30.47 27.06
CA PHE A 207 19.74 30.78 25.79
C PHE A 207 20.33 29.52 25.13
N ALA A 208 20.02 29.31 23.86
CA ALA A 208 20.42 28.17 23.07
C ALA A 208 21.96 27.99 23.05
N VAL A 209 22.71 29.09 22.92
CA VAL A 209 24.18 29.07 22.90
C VAL A 209 24.81 28.48 24.17
N CYS A 210 24.11 28.50 25.30
CA CYS A 210 24.62 27.98 26.57
C CYS A 210 24.57 26.46 26.64
N TYR A 211 23.62 25.81 25.96
CA TYR A 211 23.55 24.35 25.90
C TYR A 211 24.69 23.73 25.09
N LEU A 212 25.27 24.47 24.13
CA LEU A 212 26.43 24.01 23.36
C LEU A 212 27.68 23.75 24.23
N ARG A 213 27.72 24.27 25.46
CA ARG A 213 28.80 24.03 26.42
C ARG A 213 28.60 22.74 27.23
N MET A 214 27.43 22.12 27.16
CA MET A 214 27.12 20.88 27.86
C MET A 214 27.44 19.66 26.98
N PRO A 215 27.82 18.51 27.59
CA PRO A 215 27.98 17.27 26.83
C PRO A 215 26.63 16.82 26.26
N MET A 216 26.65 16.30 25.03
CA MET A 216 25.47 15.73 24.38
C MET A 216 25.17 14.35 24.98
N ASP A 217 23.92 14.11 25.38
CA ASP A 217 23.47 12.82 25.91
C ASP A 217 22.74 12.00 24.85
N SER A 218 23.36 10.89 24.44
CA SER A 218 22.86 9.97 23.41
C SER A 218 21.59 9.20 23.79
N SER A 219 21.17 9.23 25.06
CA SER A 219 19.98 8.52 25.55
C SER A 219 18.68 9.34 25.48
N THR A 220 18.79 10.62 25.15
CA THR A 220 17.67 11.58 25.14
C THR A 220 16.78 11.46 23.89
N VAL A 221 15.52 11.88 24.01
CA VAL A 221 14.59 11.99 22.86
C VAL A 221 15.12 12.96 21.80
N ALA A 222 15.77 14.04 22.26
CA ALA A 222 16.32 15.08 21.43
C ALA A 222 17.42 14.55 20.50
N PHE A 223 18.35 13.74 21.03
CA PHE A 223 19.39 13.10 20.22
C PHE A 223 18.81 12.16 19.17
N GLU A 224 17.84 11.32 19.56
CA GLU A 224 17.18 10.39 18.64
C GLU A 224 16.43 11.12 17.52
N SER A 225 15.74 12.21 17.87
CA SER A 225 14.99 13.04 16.92
C SER A 225 15.91 13.80 15.96
N MET A 226 17.02 14.36 16.47
CA MET A 226 18.07 14.98 15.67
C MET A 226 18.61 14.00 14.62
N LEU A 227 18.96 12.79 15.03
CA LEU A 227 19.50 11.77 14.12
C LEU A 227 18.47 11.39 13.03
N LYS A 228 17.20 11.19 13.41
CA LYS A 228 16.09 10.93 12.49
C LYS A 228 15.95 12.04 11.44
N MET A 229 15.95 13.30 11.87
CA MET A 229 15.83 14.46 10.97
C MET A 229 16.99 14.56 9.98
N ILE A 230 18.24 14.42 10.45
CA ILE A 230 19.43 14.49 9.59
C ILE A 230 19.40 13.37 8.54
N LEU A 231 19.13 12.13 8.96
CA LEU A 231 19.07 10.99 8.06
C LEU A 231 17.99 11.19 6.99
N LEU A 232 16.81 11.69 7.36
CA LEU A 232 15.69 11.89 6.44
C LEU A 232 15.98 12.99 5.39
N ILE A 233 16.60 14.10 5.79
CA ILE A 233 16.97 15.17 4.85
C ILE A 233 18.03 14.68 3.87
N ILE A 234 19.10 14.05 4.37
CA ILE A 234 20.20 13.54 3.54
C ILE A 234 19.63 12.53 2.54
N TYR A 235 18.92 11.52 3.05
CA TYR A 235 18.26 10.51 2.23
C TYR A 235 17.32 11.14 1.18
N GLY A 236 16.45 12.05 1.60
CA GLY A 236 15.43 12.66 0.77
C GLY A 236 16.01 13.51 -0.37
N PHE A 237 17.08 14.25 -0.11
CA PHE A 237 17.76 15.09 -1.09
C PHE A 237 18.57 14.25 -2.08
N PHE A 238 19.43 13.35 -1.60
CA PHE A 238 20.34 12.59 -2.46
C PHE A 238 19.59 11.62 -3.37
N ILE A 239 18.50 10.99 -2.94
CA ILE A 239 17.69 10.13 -3.82
C ILE A 239 17.06 10.91 -4.96
N ARG A 240 16.52 12.10 -4.71
CA ARG A 240 15.92 12.93 -5.75
C ARG A 240 16.97 13.45 -6.73
N LEU A 241 18.13 13.84 -6.21
CA LEU A 241 19.27 14.23 -7.03
C LEU A 241 19.76 13.06 -7.90
N ALA A 242 19.83 11.86 -7.33
CA ALA A 242 20.21 10.65 -8.02
C ALA A 242 19.23 10.29 -9.16
N LYS A 243 17.91 10.40 -8.91
CA LYS A 243 16.86 10.21 -9.92
C LYS A 243 16.84 11.30 -11.01
N MET A 244 17.46 12.45 -10.79
CA MET A 244 17.68 13.43 -11.86
C MET A 244 18.83 13.05 -12.80
N SER A 245 19.65 12.05 -12.46
CA SER A 245 20.76 11.59 -13.31
C SER A 245 20.33 10.44 -14.23
N ARG A 246 20.58 10.58 -15.54
CA ARG A 246 20.28 9.54 -16.55
C ARG A 246 21.07 8.25 -16.33
N VAL A 247 22.28 8.36 -15.78
CA VAL A 247 23.21 7.24 -15.62
C VAL A 247 22.70 6.24 -14.58
N LEU A 248 22.20 6.70 -13.43
CA LEU A 248 21.67 5.79 -12.40
C LEU A 248 20.34 5.14 -12.81
N GLU A 249 19.53 5.81 -13.63
CA GLU A 249 18.26 5.25 -14.10
C GLU A 249 18.43 4.23 -15.24
N SER A 250 19.52 4.34 -16.01
CA SER A 250 19.87 3.40 -17.08
C SER A 250 20.50 2.09 -16.63
N GLN A 251 20.82 1.94 -15.33
CA GLN A 251 21.55 0.77 -14.85
C GLN A 251 20.64 -0.44 -14.83
N SER A 252 20.93 -1.39 -15.73
CA SER A 252 20.13 -2.59 -15.99
C SER A 252 19.76 -3.33 -14.71
N ARG A 253 18.46 -3.46 -14.45
CA ARG A 253 17.95 -4.45 -13.51
C ARG A 253 18.07 -5.81 -14.21
N PRO A 254 18.79 -6.79 -13.65
CA PRO A 254 18.88 -8.10 -14.26
C PRO A 254 17.49 -8.75 -14.24
N ALA A 255 16.90 -8.93 -15.43
CA ALA A 255 15.69 -9.72 -15.59
C ALA A 255 16.05 -11.18 -15.29
N TRP A 256 15.46 -11.73 -14.23
CA TRP A 256 15.62 -13.13 -13.86
C TRP A 256 14.31 -13.86 -14.12
N ASP A 257 14.33 -14.82 -15.06
CA ASP A 257 13.18 -15.69 -15.37
C ASP A 257 13.21 -16.95 -14.49
N PRO A 258 12.21 -17.16 -13.62
CA PRO A 258 12.11 -18.35 -12.77
C PRO A 258 11.98 -19.68 -13.50
N ARG A 259 11.74 -19.66 -14.82
CA ARG A 259 11.49 -20.84 -15.64
C ARG A 259 12.72 -21.27 -16.47
N ALA A 260 13.81 -20.52 -16.43
CA ALA A 260 15.00 -20.75 -17.25
C ALA A 260 15.97 -21.78 -16.62
N GLY A 261 15.61 -23.07 -16.63
CA GLY A 261 16.54 -24.14 -16.25
C GLY A 261 16.08 -25.55 -16.61
N LYS A 262 16.90 -26.32 -17.35
CA LYS A 262 16.64 -27.73 -17.72
C LYS A 262 17.63 -28.70 -17.05
N GLY A 263 17.15 -29.88 -16.66
CA GLY A 263 17.98 -31.07 -16.35
C GLY A 263 18.50 -31.19 -14.91
N LEU A 264 19.47 -32.09 -14.67
CA LEU A 264 19.94 -32.54 -13.34
C LEU A 264 20.55 -31.43 -12.43
N LYS A 265 20.75 -30.21 -12.95
CA LYS A 265 20.94 -29.00 -12.14
C LYS A 265 19.71 -28.69 -11.25
N ARG A 266 18.53 -29.27 -11.53
CA ARG A 266 17.24 -29.07 -10.83
C ARG A 266 17.25 -29.39 -9.32
N LEU A 267 18.18 -30.20 -8.84
CA LEU A 267 18.22 -30.62 -7.42
C LEU A 267 18.92 -29.57 -6.53
N ASN A 268 20.02 -28.96 -6.99
CA ASN A 268 20.58 -27.76 -6.33
C ASN A 268 19.64 -26.55 -6.49
N ILE A 269 18.87 -26.50 -7.59
CA ILE A 269 17.79 -25.53 -7.86
C ILE A 269 16.54 -25.75 -6.96
N LEU A 270 16.46 -26.84 -6.19
CA LEU A 270 15.25 -27.14 -5.40
C LEU A 270 15.26 -26.54 -3.99
N VAL A 271 16.44 -26.28 -3.42
CA VAL A 271 16.61 -25.82 -2.02
C VAL A 271 17.43 -24.53 -1.91
N ILE A 272 18.53 -24.42 -2.67
CA ILE A 272 19.40 -23.23 -2.65
C ILE A 272 18.81 -22.10 -3.49
N ASP A 273 18.25 -22.43 -4.66
CA ASP A 273 17.66 -21.41 -5.54
C ASP A 273 16.43 -20.71 -4.92
N PRO A 274 15.44 -21.36 -4.29
CA PRO A 274 14.29 -20.64 -3.72
C PRO A 274 14.69 -19.56 -2.72
N ILE A 275 15.69 -19.83 -1.88
CA ILE A 275 16.22 -18.87 -0.90
C ILE A 275 16.97 -17.74 -1.60
N LEU A 276 17.80 -18.05 -2.61
CA LEU A 276 18.48 -17.03 -3.42
C LEU A 276 17.49 -16.17 -4.22
N ILE A 277 16.43 -16.79 -4.74
CA ILE A 277 15.35 -16.14 -5.46
C ILE A 277 14.55 -15.24 -4.52
N ALA A 278 14.21 -15.73 -3.33
CA ALA A 278 13.53 -14.95 -2.32
C ALA A 278 14.40 -13.76 -1.91
N LEU A 279 15.70 -13.96 -1.70
CA LEU A 279 16.63 -12.88 -1.32
C LEU A 279 16.77 -11.84 -2.44
N PHE A 280 16.94 -12.29 -3.69
CA PHE A 280 17.03 -11.41 -4.85
C PHE A 280 15.73 -10.65 -5.10
N SER A 281 14.59 -11.34 -5.02
CA SER A 281 13.25 -10.75 -5.18
C SER A 281 12.97 -9.75 -4.07
N LEU A 282 13.37 -10.04 -2.83
CA LEU A 282 13.24 -9.14 -1.69
C LEU A 282 14.07 -7.86 -1.90
N VAL A 283 15.33 -8.00 -2.29
CA VAL A 283 16.20 -6.84 -2.56
C VAL A 283 15.62 -5.98 -3.68
N ASN A 284 15.21 -6.60 -4.79
CA ASN A 284 14.59 -5.86 -5.90
C ASN A 284 13.27 -5.20 -5.48
N LEU A 285 12.41 -5.90 -4.74
CA LEU A 285 11.17 -5.33 -4.25
C LEU A 285 11.42 -4.10 -3.37
N HIS A 286 12.37 -4.19 -2.44
CA HIS A 286 12.71 -3.05 -1.59
C HIS A 286 13.34 -1.92 -2.41
N LEU A 287 14.19 -2.20 -3.39
CA LEU A 287 14.71 -1.19 -4.32
C LEU A 287 13.59 -0.54 -5.13
N ASP A 288 12.64 -1.32 -5.64
CA ASP A 288 11.48 -0.85 -6.39
C ASP A 288 10.60 0.04 -5.50
N MET A 289 10.35 -0.38 -4.26
CA MET A 289 9.61 0.38 -3.27
C MET A 289 10.34 1.68 -2.93
N PHE A 290 11.65 1.64 -2.61
CA PHE A 290 12.45 2.82 -2.28
C PHE A 290 12.60 3.80 -3.46
N THR A 291 12.65 3.27 -4.70
CA THR A 291 12.76 4.09 -5.92
C THR A 291 11.41 4.49 -6.50
N SER A 292 10.30 4.03 -5.94
CA SER A 292 8.96 4.40 -6.39
C SER A 292 8.67 5.88 -6.15
N PHE A 293 7.80 6.45 -6.98
CA PHE A 293 7.26 7.79 -6.75
C PHE A 293 6.31 7.77 -5.54
N LEU A 294 5.60 6.66 -5.33
CA LEU A 294 4.78 6.44 -4.13
C LEU A 294 5.58 6.65 -2.84
N ALA A 295 6.79 6.07 -2.74
CA ALA A 295 7.62 6.24 -1.56
C ALA A 295 8.05 7.70 -1.36
N GLU A 296 8.31 8.44 -2.43
CA GLU A 296 8.61 9.88 -2.34
C GLU A 296 7.44 10.67 -1.75
N VAL A 297 6.22 10.43 -2.23
CA VAL A 297 4.98 11.07 -1.73
C VAL A 297 4.73 10.66 -0.28
N TYR A 298 4.86 9.36 0.01
CA TYR A 298 4.65 8.78 1.33
C TYR A 298 5.55 9.43 2.37
N TRP A 299 6.87 9.42 2.16
CA TRP A 299 7.83 9.95 3.13
C TRP A 299 7.68 11.46 3.35
N LEU A 300 7.38 12.23 2.30
CA LEU A 300 7.12 13.67 2.43
C LEU A 300 5.86 13.96 3.25
N THR A 301 4.80 13.17 3.05
CA THR A 301 3.54 13.34 3.79
C THR A 301 3.75 13.05 5.28
N PHE A 302 4.43 11.95 5.62
CA PHE A 302 4.73 11.62 7.02
C PHE A 302 5.68 12.63 7.66
N SER A 303 6.69 13.08 6.93
CA SER A 303 7.62 14.14 7.39
C SER A 303 6.90 15.46 7.68
N LEU A 304 5.93 15.82 6.83
CA LEU A 304 5.12 17.02 7.00
C LEU A 304 4.16 16.91 8.19
N ILE A 305 3.50 15.75 8.37
CA ILE A 305 2.63 15.48 9.53
C ILE A 305 3.44 15.58 10.82
N TRP A 306 4.58 14.88 10.89
CA TRP A 306 5.46 14.88 12.05
C TRP A 306 5.97 16.30 12.37
N GLY A 307 6.50 17.01 11.37
CA GLY A 307 7.01 18.37 11.55
C GLY A 307 5.91 19.35 11.98
N THR A 308 4.68 19.19 11.46
CA THR A 308 3.55 20.07 11.79
C THR A 308 3.15 19.88 13.24
N LYS A 309 3.01 18.63 13.66
CA LYS A 309 2.70 18.27 15.04
C LYS A 309 3.72 18.89 16.00
N ARG A 310 5.02 18.63 15.78
CA ARG A 310 6.10 19.14 16.63
C ARG A 310 6.19 20.67 16.67
N LEU A 311 5.98 21.33 15.53
CA LEU A 311 5.96 22.78 15.43
C LEU A 311 4.86 23.40 16.29
N PHE A 312 3.63 22.89 16.20
CA PHE A 312 2.50 23.40 16.99
C PHE A 312 2.56 23.01 18.46
N GLU A 313 3.03 21.80 18.79
CA GLU A 313 3.28 21.38 20.18
C GLU A 313 4.31 22.28 20.86
N THR A 314 5.42 22.58 20.16
CA THR A 314 6.43 23.49 20.68
C THR A 314 5.86 24.89 20.83
N ARG A 315 5.16 25.41 19.81
CA ARG A 315 4.59 26.76 19.82
C ARG A 315 3.69 27.03 21.03
N GLN A 316 2.91 26.04 21.48
CA GLN A 316 2.03 26.16 22.65
C GLN A 316 2.74 26.55 23.96
N MET A 317 4.07 26.38 24.03
CA MET A 317 4.88 26.79 25.18
C MET A 317 5.23 28.30 25.18
N GLY A 318 4.96 29.01 24.09
CA GLY A 318 5.36 30.40 23.89
C GLY A 318 4.43 31.44 24.52
N PRO A 319 4.89 32.69 24.63
CA PRO A 319 4.10 33.82 25.13
C PRO A 319 2.93 34.20 24.20
N GLU A 320 1.84 34.77 24.76
CA GLU A 320 0.63 35.10 23.98
C GLU A 320 0.88 36.24 22.96
N GLU A 321 1.82 37.14 23.26
CA GLU A 321 2.21 38.29 22.44
C GLU A 321 2.73 37.87 21.05
N GLU A 322 3.18 36.62 20.88
CA GLU A 322 3.61 36.07 19.59
C GLU A 322 2.45 35.81 18.62
N ASN A 323 1.21 35.89 19.10
CA ASN A 323 0.00 35.80 18.27
C ASN A 323 -0.50 37.17 17.79
N GLU A 324 0.16 38.26 18.19
CA GLU A 324 -0.15 39.59 17.68
C GLU A 324 0.32 39.77 16.23
N TRP A 325 -0.54 40.31 15.38
CA TRP A 325 -0.26 40.49 13.96
C TRP A 325 0.65 41.71 13.71
N THR A 326 1.87 41.46 13.26
CA THR A 326 2.83 42.49 12.84
C THR A 326 3.10 42.40 11.34
N PHE A 327 3.73 43.45 10.76
CA PHE A 327 4.11 43.45 9.35
C PHE A 327 4.93 42.22 8.93
N GLY A 328 5.91 41.82 9.77
CA GLY A 328 6.74 40.64 9.53
C GLY A 328 5.95 39.32 9.50
N GLN A 329 4.80 39.27 10.17
CA GLN A 329 3.92 38.10 10.19
C GLN A 329 2.87 38.12 9.07
N THR A 330 2.40 39.28 8.65
CA THR A 330 1.41 39.41 7.56
C THR A 330 2.04 39.22 6.19
N LEU A 331 3.26 39.72 5.98
CA LEU A 331 3.93 39.66 4.68
C LEU A 331 4.05 38.23 4.11
N PRO A 332 4.53 37.21 4.86
CA PRO A 332 4.65 35.84 4.36
C PRO A 332 3.33 35.23 3.91
N LEU A 333 2.21 35.56 4.55
CA LEU A 333 0.89 35.07 4.13
C LEU A 333 0.39 35.76 2.86
N VAL A 334 0.61 37.06 2.73
CA VAL A 334 0.23 37.81 1.51
C VAL A 334 1.02 37.31 0.30
N LEU A 335 2.29 36.91 0.49
CA LEU A 335 3.10 36.32 -0.58
C LEU A 335 2.52 35.01 -1.15
N LEU A 336 1.63 34.32 -0.42
CA LEU A 336 0.93 33.13 -0.92
C LEU A 336 -0.14 33.43 -1.96
N ILE A 337 -0.59 34.69 -2.06
CA ILE A 337 -1.59 35.08 -3.05
C ILE A 337 -0.99 34.99 -4.47
N ALA A 338 0.28 35.35 -4.65
CA ALA A 338 0.94 35.36 -5.96
C ALA A 338 0.92 33.99 -6.68
N PRO A 339 1.32 32.86 -6.06
CA PRO A 339 1.22 31.55 -6.70
C PRO A 339 -0.23 31.07 -6.91
N LEU A 340 -1.17 31.45 -6.04
CA LEU A 340 -2.58 31.12 -6.22
C LEU A 340 -3.22 31.90 -7.38
N ALA A 341 -2.81 33.16 -7.58
CA ALA A 341 -3.25 33.98 -8.70
C ALA A 341 -2.97 33.30 -10.05
N ALA A 342 -1.81 32.64 -10.20
CA ALA A 342 -1.47 31.90 -11.43
C ALA A 342 -2.46 30.78 -11.78
N ILE A 343 -3.02 30.11 -10.76
CA ILE A 343 -4.06 29.07 -10.96
C ILE A 343 -5.40 29.73 -11.28
N ILE A 344 -5.74 30.80 -10.55
CA ILE A 344 -7.01 31.52 -10.69
C ILE A 344 -7.13 32.16 -12.08
N GLU A 345 -6.07 32.81 -12.56
CA GLU A 345 -6.00 33.41 -13.91
C GLU A 345 -6.25 32.37 -15.01
N HIS A 346 -5.74 31.14 -14.83
CA HIS A 346 -5.98 30.05 -15.77
C HIS A 346 -7.46 29.66 -15.83
N PHE A 347 -8.14 29.55 -14.67
CA PHE A 347 -9.55 29.23 -14.63
C PHE A 347 -10.42 30.34 -15.25
N PHE A 348 -10.11 31.60 -15.00
CA PHE A 348 -10.83 32.73 -15.61
C PHE A 348 -10.64 32.82 -17.13
N HIS A 349 -9.41 32.65 -17.63
CA HIS A 349 -9.19 32.60 -19.08
C HIS A 349 -9.90 31.42 -19.76
N SER A 350 -10.02 30.28 -19.06
CA SER A 350 -10.75 29.11 -19.57
C SER A 350 -12.27 29.31 -19.62
N SER A 351 -12.84 30.13 -18.72
CA SER A 351 -14.27 30.44 -18.72
C SER A 351 -14.63 31.46 -19.80
N GLU A 352 -13.78 32.48 -20.02
CA GLU A 352 -14.00 33.47 -21.06
C GLU A 352 -13.88 32.89 -22.48
N SER A 353 -12.97 31.95 -22.71
CA SER A 353 -12.83 31.28 -24.00
C SER A 353 -14.06 30.42 -24.33
N ARG A 354 -14.60 29.70 -23.35
CA ARG A 354 -15.87 28.95 -23.49
C ARG A 354 -17.06 29.87 -23.80
N GLU A 355 -17.18 31.00 -23.10
CA GLU A 355 -18.26 31.96 -23.38
C GLU A 355 -18.14 32.65 -24.76
N ARG A 356 -16.92 32.84 -25.28
CA ARG A 356 -16.71 33.36 -26.63
C ARG A 356 -17.06 32.34 -27.70
N GLU A 357 -16.72 31.07 -27.48
CA GLU A 357 -16.97 29.99 -28.44
C GLU A 357 -18.48 29.73 -28.61
N ASP A 358 -19.26 29.79 -27.52
CA ASP A 358 -20.73 29.70 -27.53
C ASP A 358 -21.42 30.90 -28.21
N ARG A 359 -20.75 32.05 -28.37
CA ARG A 359 -21.31 33.25 -29.02
C ARG A 359 -21.00 33.35 -30.52
N THR A 360 -20.21 32.43 -31.08
CA THR A 360 -19.90 32.39 -32.52
C THR A 360 -20.74 31.31 -33.23
N PRO A 361 -21.68 31.67 -34.13
CA PRO A 361 -22.38 30.69 -34.94
C PRO A 361 -21.40 30.03 -35.92
N SER A 362 -21.45 28.70 -35.99
CA SER A 362 -20.60 27.88 -36.84
C SER A 362 -20.85 28.16 -38.33
N HIS A 363 -19.83 28.73 -39.00
CA HIS A 363 -19.70 28.65 -40.45
C HIS A 363 -18.42 27.88 -40.81
N THR A 364 -18.67 26.73 -41.42
CA THR A 364 -17.80 25.80 -42.17
C THR A 364 -16.46 26.32 -42.69
N GLY A 365 -15.41 25.49 -42.57
CA GLY A 365 -14.15 25.63 -43.29
C GLY A 365 -13.24 24.40 -43.17
N THR A 366 -13.49 23.40 -44.01
CA THR A 366 -12.58 22.30 -44.32
C THR A 366 -11.26 22.85 -44.89
N VAL A 367 -10.10 22.55 -44.30
CA VAL A 367 -8.74 22.37 -44.90
C VAL A 367 -7.80 21.94 -43.75
N SER A 368 -7.48 20.64 -43.65
CA SER A 368 -6.17 20.02 -43.97
C SER A 368 -4.98 20.42 -43.09
N SER A 369 -4.45 19.45 -42.35
CA SER A 369 -3.00 19.16 -42.32
C SER A 369 -2.76 17.80 -41.71
N CYS A 370 -2.58 16.79 -42.57
CA CYS A 370 -1.85 15.57 -42.24
C CYS A 370 -0.45 15.92 -41.73
N ARG A 371 -0.04 15.33 -40.60
CA ARG A 371 1.32 14.82 -40.34
C ARG A 371 1.25 13.91 -39.12
N LEU A 372 0.97 12.64 -39.40
CA LEU A 372 1.38 11.53 -38.55
C LEU A 372 2.81 11.21 -38.97
N ASP A 373 3.77 11.88 -38.35
CA ASP A 373 5.15 11.39 -38.35
C ASP A 373 5.20 10.29 -37.30
N VAL A 374 4.85 9.07 -37.71
CA VAL A 374 5.26 7.85 -37.01
C VAL A 374 6.73 7.67 -37.38
N GLU A 375 7.61 8.27 -36.59
CA GLU A 375 9.00 7.81 -36.57
C GLU A 375 8.98 6.40 -35.97
N ASP A 376 9.29 5.41 -36.80
CA ASP A 376 9.66 4.05 -36.40
C ASP A 376 10.81 4.16 -35.40
N VAL A 377 10.49 4.16 -34.11
CA VAL A 377 11.47 3.95 -33.05
C VAL A 377 11.81 2.47 -33.07
N GLN A 378 13.00 2.21 -33.61
CA GLN A 378 13.77 0.99 -33.50
C GLN A 378 13.50 0.23 -32.19
N ASP A 379 12.96 -0.98 -32.34
CA ASP A 379 12.74 -2.00 -31.32
C ASP A 379 14.07 -2.54 -30.76
N ASP A 380 14.82 -1.67 -30.08
CA ASP A 380 16.04 -2.04 -29.34
C ASP A 380 15.71 -2.15 -27.83
N GLY A 381 15.02 -3.23 -27.48
CA GLY A 381 15.04 -3.80 -26.13
C GLY A 381 14.25 -3.04 -25.07
N MET A 382 12.95 -2.84 -25.31
CA MET A 382 11.98 -2.54 -24.25
C MET A 382 11.81 -3.79 -23.37
N VAL A 383 12.19 -3.70 -22.09
CA VAL A 383 11.85 -4.74 -21.10
C VAL A 383 10.45 -4.41 -20.60
N GLY A 384 9.43 -4.90 -21.29
CA GLY A 384 8.04 -4.76 -20.86
C GLY A 384 7.85 -5.28 -19.43
N ILE A 385 6.94 -4.67 -18.66
CA ILE A 385 6.52 -5.22 -17.38
C ILE A 385 5.96 -6.61 -17.66
N ASP A 386 6.52 -7.64 -17.03
CA ASP A 386 5.89 -8.96 -17.02
C ASP A 386 4.58 -8.85 -16.20
N HIS A 387 3.48 -8.54 -16.90
CA HIS A 387 2.17 -8.36 -16.31
C HIS A 387 1.73 -9.62 -15.55
N ASP A 388 2.16 -10.80 -15.98
CA ASP A 388 1.87 -12.07 -15.31
C ASP A 388 2.63 -12.18 -13.97
N TYR A 389 3.83 -11.61 -13.88
CA TYR A 389 4.59 -11.56 -12.63
C TYR A 389 3.98 -10.59 -11.62
N VAL A 390 3.61 -9.37 -12.06
CA VAL A 390 3.02 -8.34 -11.19
C VAL A 390 1.62 -8.73 -10.70
N ASP A 391 0.82 -9.39 -11.55
CA ASP A 391 -0.51 -9.88 -11.17
C ASP A 391 -0.46 -11.21 -10.39
N SER A 392 0.73 -11.77 -10.15
CA SER A 392 0.89 -12.98 -9.35
C SER A 392 0.52 -12.76 -7.88
N ILE A 393 -0.25 -13.70 -7.32
CA ILE A 393 -0.64 -13.68 -5.89
C ILE A 393 0.60 -13.68 -4.98
N SER A 394 1.68 -14.32 -5.42
CA SER A 394 2.98 -14.31 -4.74
C SER A 394 3.50 -12.89 -4.60
N TYR A 395 3.65 -12.15 -5.71
CA TYR A 395 4.18 -10.78 -5.71
C TYR A 395 3.29 -9.84 -4.88
N GLN A 396 1.97 -9.89 -5.09
CA GLN A 396 1.00 -9.08 -4.35
C GLN A 396 1.07 -9.29 -2.83
N GLY A 397 1.28 -10.54 -2.38
CA GLY A 397 1.45 -10.83 -0.96
C GLY A 397 2.75 -10.26 -0.38
N VAL A 398 3.88 -10.30 -1.11
CA VAL A 398 5.13 -9.68 -0.62
C VAL A 398 4.96 -8.16 -0.56
N VAL A 399 4.38 -7.55 -1.60
CA VAL A 399 4.08 -6.11 -1.65
C VAL A 399 3.21 -5.69 -0.47
N CYS A 400 2.21 -6.50 -0.10
CA CYS A 400 1.35 -6.25 1.05
C CYS A 400 2.14 -6.24 2.37
N LEU A 401 2.99 -7.26 2.60
CA LEU A 401 3.83 -7.33 3.80
C LEU A 401 4.88 -6.21 3.84
N ALA A 402 5.48 -5.87 2.70
CA ALA A 402 6.39 -4.74 2.58
C ALA A 402 5.66 -3.42 2.88
N ALA A 403 4.46 -3.21 2.34
CA ALA A 403 3.66 -2.02 2.61
C ALA A 403 3.34 -1.87 4.12
N LEU A 404 3.02 -2.97 4.81
CA LEU A 404 2.84 -2.95 6.27
C LEU A 404 4.11 -2.50 7.00
N ALA A 405 5.28 -3.05 6.64
CA ALA A 405 6.55 -2.65 7.24
C ALA A 405 6.86 -1.15 7.00
N TYR A 406 6.53 -0.61 5.84
CA TYR A 406 6.68 0.82 5.57
C TYR A 406 5.69 1.68 6.36
N ILE A 407 4.45 1.22 6.54
CA ILE A 407 3.45 1.88 7.41
C ILE A 407 3.95 1.93 8.86
N GLU A 408 4.46 0.81 9.38
CA GLU A 408 5.11 0.74 10.69
C GLU A 408 6.27 1.75 10.81
N ALA A 409 7.09 1.85 9.76
CA ALA A 409 8.16 2.83 9.73
C ALA A 409 7.64 4.27 9.77
N GLY A 410 6.62 4.62 8.99
CA GLY A 410 5.99 5.94 9.04
C GLY A 410 5.41 6.26 10.43
N LEU A 411 4.73 5.31 11.04
CA LEU A 411 4.19 5.44 12.41
C LEU A 411 5.30 5.65 13.45
N PHE A 412 6.42 4.93 13.32
CA PHE A 412 7.58 5.11 14.21
C PHE A 412 8.16 6.53 14.15
N PHE A 413 8.18 7.15 12.97
CA PHE A 413 8.62 8.54 12.83
C PHE A 413 7.60 9.53 13.41
N VAL A 414 6.27 9.30 13.27
CA VAL A 414 5.22 10.26 13.70
C VAL A 414 4.85 10.16 15.19
N LEU A 415 4.88 8.96 15.79
CA LEU A 415 4.33 8.67 17.12
C LEU A 415 5.35 8.72 18.26
N ASP A 416 6.52 9.30 18.03
CA ASP A 416 7.64 9.43 18.98
C ASP A 416 7.25 9.81 20.43
N ASN A 417 6.21 10.62 20.63
CA ASN A 417 5.82 11.15 21.94
C ASN A 417 4.46 10.68 22.51
N MET A 418 3.64 9.91 21.78
CA MET A 418 2.23 9.77 22.19
C MET A 418 1.97 8.80 23.34
N TYR A 419 2.82 7.79 23.58
CA TYR A 419 2.59 6.80 24.65
C TYR A 419 3.90 6.22 25.20
N ARG A 420 4.12 6.30 26.53
CA ARG A 420 5.23 5.65 27.23
C ARG A 420 5.34 4.13 26.94
N GLY A 421 4.27 3.48 26.49
CA GLY A 421 4.24 2.06 26.13
C GLY A 421 4.68 1.69 24.70
N ILE A 422 4.70 2.65 23.75
CA ILE A 422 5.05 2.41 22.33
C ILE A 422 6.46 2.95 21.99
N ARG A 423 7.12 3.60 22.96
CA ARG A 423 8.46 4.16 22.75
C ARG A 423 9.47 3.04 22.50
N ARG A 424 9.95 2.95 21.26
CA ARG A 424 10.98 1.99 20.84
C ARG A 424 12.29 2.72 20.56
N PRO A 425 13.44 2.22 21.04
CA PRO A 425 14.72 2.80 20.70
C PRO A 425 15.04 2.49 19.23
N LEU A 426 15.76 3.39 18.57
CA LEU A 426 16.14 3.27 17.15
C LEU A 426 16.76 1.90 16.78
N PRO A 427 17.65 1.28 17.58
CA PRO A 427 18.22 -0.04 17.27
C PRO A 427 17.18 -1.18 17.25
N SER A 428 16.16 -1.12 18.11
CA SER A 428 15.07 -2.11 18.11
C SER A 428 14.19 -1.95 16.87
N PHE A 429 13.96 -0.70 16.45
CA PHE A 429 13.24 -0.43 15.21
C PHE A 429 14.02 -0.89 13.97
N THR A 430 15.34 -0.63 13.91
CA THR A 430 16.16 -1.08 12.77
C THR A 430 16.18 -2.60 12.65
N PHE A 431 16.27 -3.34 13.77
CA PHE A 431 16.12 -4.79 13.76
C PHE A 431 14.76 -5.21 13.22
N LEU A 432 13.67 -4.60 13.68
CA LEU A 432 12.32 -4.98 13.25
C LEU A 432 12.12 -4.75 11.75
N PHE A 433 12.51 -3.56 11.26
CA PHE A 433 12.30 -3.17 9.87
C PHE A 433 13.21 -3.94 8.90
N PHE A 434 14.52 -3.99 9.17
CA PHE A 434 15.49 -4.57 8.23
C PHE A 434 15.66 -6.08 8.36
N ILE A 435 15.42 -6.66 9.55
CA ILE A 435 15.65 -8.10 9.79
C ILE A 435 14.32 -8.83 9.95
N PHE A 436 13.50 -8.47 10.93
CA PHE A 436 12.28 -9.22 11.24
C PHE A 436 11.23 -9.16 10.12
N ASN A 437 10.89 -7.97 9.64
CA ASN A 437 9.92 -7.82 8.55
C ASN A 437 10.45 -8.37 7.22
N ALA A 438 11.76 -8.29 7.00
CA ALA A 438 12.42 -8.92 5.86
C ALA A 438 12.31 -10.45 5.90
N THR A 439 12.50 -11.08 7.07
CA THR A 439 12.36 -12.54 7.21
C THR A 439 10.92 -13.00 7.04
N LEU A 440 9.93 -12.23 7.50
CA LEU A 440 8.51 -12.52 7.22
C LEU A 440 8.19 -12.47 5.72
N GLN A 441 8.75 -11.49 4.99
CA GLN A 441 8.61 -11.40 3.53
C GLN A 441 9.28 -12.58 2.81
N MET A 442 10.49 -12.96 3.22
CA MET A 442 11.18 -14.16 2.71
C MET A 442 10.34 -15.41 2.92
N LEU A 443 9.82 -15.59 4.14
CA LEU A 443 8.98 -16.73 4.49
C LEU A 443 7.72 -16.80 3.61
N TRP A 444 7.11 -15.66 3.31
CA TRP A 444 5.98 -15.60 2.38
C TRP A 444 6.37 -16.05 0.97
N ILE A 445 7.50 -15.57 0.42
CA ILE A 445 7.96 -15.96 -0.93
C ILE A 445 8.17 -17.48 -0.99
N ASP A 446 8.89 -18.02 0.00
CA ASP A 446 9.17 -19.46 0.09
C ASP A 446 7.88 -20.28 0.18
N CYS A 447 6.94 -19.87 1.04
CA CYS A 447 5.63 -20.51 1.17
C CYS A 447 4.81 -20.44 -0.12
N ALA A 448 4.82 -19.29 -0.80
CA ALA A 448 4.05 -19.08 -2.02
C ALA A 448 4.60 -19.93 -3.19
N LEU A 449 5.93 -19.99 -3.34
CA LEU A 449 6.60 -20.86 -4.32
C LEU A 449 6.29 -22.33 -4.05
N TRP A 450 6.30 -22.74 -2.78
CA TRP A 450 6.00 -24.11 -2.38
C TRP A 450 4.55 -24.51 -2.65
N ILE A 451 3.56 -23.69 -2.26
CA ILE A 451 2.14 -23.97 -2.52
C ILE A 451 1.88 -24.12 -4.02
N SER A 452 2.62 -23.37 -4.85
CA SER A 452 2.52 -23.46 -6.30
C SER A 452 3.03 -24.79 -6.88
N ARG A 453 3.89 -25.53 -6.15
CA ARG A 453 4.41 -26.84 -6.55
C ARG A 453 3.58 -28.02 -6.01
N MET A 454 2.63 -27.77 -5.11
CA MET A 454 1.80 -28.81 -4.52
C MET A 454 0.62 -29.18 -5.42
N ASN A 455 0.36 -30.49 -5.57
CA ASN A 455 -0.79 -31.04 -6.32
C ASN A 455 -2.13 -30.85 -5.56
N TRP A 456 -2.34 -29.70 -4.94
CA TRP A 456 -3.57 -29.36 -4.24
C TRP A 456 -4.60 -28.79 -5.22
N ILE A 457 -5.89 -28.97 -4.90
CA ILE A 457 -6.96 -28.28 -5.62
C ILE A 457 -6.79 -26.76 -5.50
N ILE A 458 -7.04 -26.02 -6.59
CA ILE A 458 -6.91 -24.55 -6.66
C ILE A 458 -7.55 -23.79 -5.47
N PRO A 459 -8.78 -24.12 -5.00
CA PRO A 459 -9.35 -23.42 -3.85
C PRO A 459 -8.57 -23.64 -2.54
N LEU A 460 -7.95 -24.81 -2.37
CA LEU A 460 -7.10 -25.11 -1.21
C LEU A 460 -5.79 -24.33 -1.27
N GLN A 461 -5.18 -24.22 -2.46
CA GLN A 461 -3.99 -23.37 -2.68
C GLN A 461 -4.28 -21.88 -2.40
N ARG A 462 -5.45 -21.37 -2.79
CA ARG A 462 -5.84 -19.98 -2.52
C ARG A 462 -6.09 -19.74 -1.03
N SER A 463 -6.80 -20.66 -0.37
CA SER A 463 -7.12 -20.56 1.06
C SER A 463 -5.88 -20.64 1.93
N SER A 464 -4.93 -21.54 1.61
CA SER A 464 -3.67 -21.66 2.35
C SER A 464 -2.81 -20.41 2.21
N ARG A 465 -2.68 -19.85 1.00
CA ARG A 465 -2.00 -18.57 0.77
C ARG A 465 -2.64 -17.44 1.59
N ALA A 466 -3.97 -17.34 1.61
CA ALA A 466 -4.65 -16.29 2.37
C ALA A 466 -4.40 -16.41 3.89
N ILE A 467 -4.50 -17.62 4.44
CA ILE A 467 -4.27 -17.86 5.88
C ILE A 467 -2.83 -17.52 6.27
N ILE A 468 -1.84 -17.94 5.45
CA ILE A 468 -0.43 -17.65 5.72
C ILE A 468 -0.17 -16.13 5.65
N LEU A 469 -0.70 -15.44 4.64
CA LEU A 469 -0.54 -13.99 4.52
C LEU A 469 -1.09 -13.25 5.74
N ILE A 470 -2.30 -13.63 6.18
CA ILE A 470 -2.93 -13.04 7.37
C ILE A 470 -2.09 -13.33 8.62
N ALA A 471 -1.61 -14.56 8.79
CA ALA A 471 -0.78 -14.93 9.93
C ALA A 471 0.51 -14.09 9.98
N LEU A 472 1.22 -13.96 8.85
CA LEU A 472 2.44 -13.15 8.76
C LEU A 472 2.18 -11.66 9.00
N ALA A 473 1.08 -11.12 8.45
CA ALA A 473 0.68 -9.74 8.69
C ALA A 473 0.36 -9.47 10.17
N VAL A 474 -0.36 -10.40 10.83
CA VAL A 474 -0.64 -10.32 12.27
C VAL A 474 0.66 -10.39 13.06
N THR A 475 1.60 -11.27 12.69
CA THR A 475 2.92 -11.37 13.33
C THR A 475 3.75 -10.09 13.18
N SER A 476 3.73 -9.43 12.02
CA SER A 476 4.35 -8.11 11.82
C SER A 476 3.76 -7.09 12.79
N MET A 477 2.43 -6.96 12.81
CA MET A 477 1.72 -6.00 13.67
C MET A 477 1.97 -6.26 15.16
N THR A 478 1.85 -7.50 15.63
CA THR A 478 2.13 -7.83 17.04
C THR A 478 3.59 -7.57 17.39
N GLY A 479 4.50 -7.88 16.47
CA GLY A 479 5.92 -7.58 16.56
C GLY A 479 6.23 -6.09 16.63
N PHE A 480 5.42 -5.20 16.05
CA PHE A 480 5.53 -3.74 16.13
C PHE A 480 4.86 -3.13 17.37
N PHE A 481 3.73 -3.67 17.83
CA PHE A 481 3.00 -3.13 18.98
C PHE A 481 3.48 -3.64 20.35
N SER A 482 4.22 -4.76 20.40
CA SER A 482 4.78 -5.27 21.67
C SER A 482 5.84 -4.30 22.24
N GLY A 483 6.07 -4.24 23.56
CA GLY A 483 7.18 -3.42 24.09
C GLY A 483 8.54 -3.97 23.64
N PRO A 484 9.62 -3.15 23.58
CA PRO A 484 10.97 -3.66 23.30
C PRO A 484 11.40 -4.73 24.32
N GLY A 485 10.99 -4.61 25.59
CA GLY A 485 11.26 -5.63 26.61
C GLY A 485 10.50 -6.95 26.43
N ASP A 486 9.27 -6.91 25.90
CA ASP A 486 8.45 -8.11 25.71
C ASP A 486 8.83 -8.88 24.44
N PHE A 487 9.22 -8.16 23.39
CA PHE A 487 9.61 -8.76 22.11
C PHE A 487 10.99 -9.44 22.18
N PHE A 488 11.97 -8.82 22.84
CA PHE A 488 13.31 -9.40 23.05
C PHE A 488 13.38 -10.36 24.23
N ASN A 489 12.25 -10.65 24.89
CA ASN A 489 12.20 -11.70 25.91
C ASN A 489 12.56 -13.04 25.25
N GLU A 490 13.57 -13.75 25.77
CA GLU A 490 14.15 -14.97 25.15
C GLU A 490 13.08 -16.00 24.77
N SER A 491 12.03 -16.10 25.57
CA SER A 491 10.89 -16.99 25.35
C SER A 491 10.08 -16.63 24.10
N THR A 492 9.85 -15.35 23.83
CA THR A 492 8.97 -14.91 22.74
C THR A 492 9.71 -14.94 21.41
N LEU A 493 10.91 -14.33 21.33
CA LEU A 493 11.76 -14.39 20.14
C LEU A 493 12.18 -15.84 19.84
N GLY A 494 12.49 -16.63 20.87
CA GLY A 494 12.78 -18.05 20.77
C GLY A 494 11.61 -18.83 20.20
N ASN A 495 10.38 -18.61 20.68
CA ASN A 495 9.18 -19.25 20.14
C ASN A 495 8.93 -18.90 18.66
N TYR A 496 9.17 -17.64 18.26
CA TYR A 496 9.09 -17.23 16.85
C TYR A 496 10.16 -17.91 15.99
N LEU A 497 11.42 -17.93 16.44
CA LEU A 497 12.52 -18.59 15.75
C LEU A 497 12.34 -20.12 15.68
N ILE A 498 11.77 -20.75 16.71
CA ILE A 498 11.44 -22.18 16.75
C ILE A 498 10.28 -22.48 15.80
N THR A 499 9.25 -21.61 15.75
CA THR A 499 8.14 -21.76 14.80
C THR A 499 8.64 -21.60 13.36
N TYR A 500 9.52 -20.63 13.12
CA TYR A 500 10.20 -20.43 11.84
C TYR A 500 11.07 -21.63 11.46
N ALA A 501 11.95 -22.08 12.36
CA ALA A 501 12.83 -23.23 12.14
C ALA A 501 12.04 -24.53 11.96
N SER A 502 10.92 -24.71 12.67
CA SER A 502 10.06 -25.87 12.49
C SER A 502 9.28 -25.83 11.17
N MET A 503 8.83 -24.66 10.70
CA MET A 503 8.29 -24.49 9.34
C MET A 503 9.36 -24.80 8.27
N VAL A 504 10.56 -24.23 8.38
CA VAL A 504 11.67 -24.46 7.44
C VAL A 504 12.15 -25.91 7.46
N ALA A 505 12.19 -26.55 8.63
CA ALA A 505 12.54 -27.98 8.76
C ALA A 505 11.44 -28.88 8.18
N THR A 506 10.17 -28.59 8.45
CA THR A 506 9.04 -29.32 7.84
C THR A 506 9.04 -29.14 6.32
N PHE A 507 9.42 -27.96 5.84
CA PHE A 507 9.63 -27.64 4.43
C PHE A 507 10.80 -28.44 3.81
N ALA A 508 11.97 -28.46 4.46
CA ALA A 508 13.14 -29.22 4.01
C ALA A 508 12.86 -30.73 3.97
N ILE A 509 12.18 -31.27 4.98
CA ILE A 509 11.77 -32.67 5.04
C ILE A 509 10.78 -32.98 3.90
N ASN A 510 9.75 -32.16 3.68
CA ASN A 510 8.78 -32.38 2.60
C ASN A 510 9.38 -32.22 1.19
N ALA A 511 10.36 -31.33 1.00
CA ALA A 511 11.07 -31.15 -0.26
C ALA A 511 12.02 -32.33 -0.57
N CYS A 512 12.70 -32.87 0.44
CA CYS A 512 13.56 -34.05 0.30
C CYS A 512 12.78 -35.34 0.00
N VAL A 513 11.50 -35.43 0.38
CA VAL A 513 10.68 -36.64 0.19
C VAL A 513 10.29 -36.89 -1.27
N GLY A 514 10.36 -35.88 -2.16
CA GLY A 514 10.14 -36.04 -3.61
C GLY A 514 8.85 -36.81 -3.99
N ASP A 515 8.78 -37.30 -5.24
CA ASP A 515 7.75 -38.24 -5.72
C ASP A 515 7.96 -39.69 -5.20
N SER A 516 8.37 -39.83 -3.93
CA SER A 516 8.41 -41.15 -3.30
C SER A 516 7.02 -41.52 -2.78
N GLN A 517 6.74 -42.83 -2.76
CA GLN A 517 5.44 -43.45 -2.47
C GLN A 517 4.88 -43.20 -1.05
N TRP A 518 5.51 -42.34 -0.25
CA TRP A 518 5.13 -42.00 1.12
C TRP A 518 4.08 -40.88 1.14
N MET A 519 2.91 -41.17 0.58
CA MET A 519 1.76 -40.26 0.53
C MET A 519 1.24 -39.88 1.94
N SER A 520 1.57 -40.67 2.96
CA SER A 520 1.13 -40.51 4.35
C SER A 520 1.79 -39.36 5.12
N LEU A 521 3.01 -38.94 4.75
CA LEU A 521 3.69 -37.81 5.43
C LEU A 521 3.30 -36.42 4.90
N ARG A 522 2.79 -36.32 3.66
CA ARG A 522 2.29 -35.05 3.09
C ARG A 522 1.02 -34.53 3.80
N LEU A 523 0.38 -35.36 4.64
CA LEU A 523 -0.86 -35.05 5.35
C LEU A 523 -0.66 -34.33 6.69
N LEU A 524 0.54 -34.29 7.27
CA LEU A 524 0.74 -33.66 8.58
C LEU A 524 0.40 -32.15 8.61
N PRO A 525 0.78 -31.34 7.60
CA PRO A 525 0.37 -29.93 7.54
C PRO A 525 -1.09 -29.76 7.10
N ALA A 526 -1.62 -30.67 6.28
CA ALA A 526 -3.02 -30.65 5.82
C ALA A 526 -4.01 -30.99 6.95
N LEU A 527 -3.59 -31.78 7.93
CA LEU A 527 -4.36 -32.07 9.15
C LEU A 527 -4.62 -30.81 10.00
N LEU A 528 -3.80 -29.75 9.85
CA LEU A 528 -4.02 -28.47 10.53
C LEU A 528 -5.14 -27.61 9.92
N GLN A 529 -5.59 -27.92 8.68
CA GLN A 529 -6.69 -27.21 7.99
C GLN A 529 -8.05 -27.92 8.04
N LEU A 530 -8.11 -29.12 8.64
CA LEU A 530 -9.37 -29.86 8.83
C LEU A 530 -10.49 -29.12 9.61
N PRO A 531 -10.23 -28.14 10.50
CA PRO A 531 -11.33 -27.40 11.13
C PRO A 531 -12.15 -26.57 10.13
N ILE A 532 -11.58 -26.20 8.98
CA ILE A 532 -12.22 -25.27 8.01
C ILE A 532 -13.19 -26.03 7.08
N LEU A 533 -12.84 -27.24 6.65
CA LEU A 533 -13.77 -28.11 5.88
C LEU A 533 -14.92 -28.62 6.77
N TYR A 534 -14.63 -28.88 8.05
CA TYR A 534 -15.61 -29.22 9.07
C TYR A 534 -16.64 -28.09 9.31
N LEU A 535 -16.17 -26.83 9.30
CA LEU A 535 -17.04 -25.67 9.42
C LEU A 535 -17.90 -25.44 8.17
N ALA A 536 -17.38 -25.73 6.97
CA ALA A 536 -18.14 -25.55 5.72
C ALA A 536 -19.35 -26.49 5.60
N THR A 537 -19.20 -27.76 6.00
CA THR A 537 -20.31 -28.74 6.02
C THR A 537 -21.31 -28.43 7.15
N GLN A 538 -20.84 -28.05 8.35
CA GLN A 538 -21.73 -27.58 9.42
C GLN A 538 -22.48 -26.30 9.04
N ASN A 539 -21.83 -25.35 8.37
CA ASN A 539 -22.45 -24.11 7.93
C ASN A 539 -23.46 -24.33 6.80
N HIS A 540 -23.23 -25.31 5.91
CA HIS A 540 -24.23 -25.72 4.92
C HIS A 540 -25.47 -26.35 5.59
N LEU A 541 -25.27 -27.28 6.54
CA LEU A 541 -26.36 -27.88 7.31
C LEU A 541 -27.12 -26.85 8.15
N LYS A 542 -26.42 -25.89 8.78
CA LYS A 542 -27.05 -24.79 9.54
C LYS A 542 -27.79 -23.79 8.65
N ARG A 543 -27.24 -23.42 7.49
CA ARG A 543 -27.85 -22.44 6.58
C ARG A 543 -29.03 -23.00 5.80
N TYR A 544 -28.95 -24.26 5.37
CA TYR A 544 -29.94 -24.83 4.46
C TYR A 544 -30.88 -25.84 5.12
N HIS A 545 -30.61 -26.34 6.34
CA HIS A 545 -31.40 -27.42 6.94
C HIS A 545 -31.90 -27.19 8.39
N VAL A 546 -31.85 -25.97 8.93
CA VAL A 546 -32.40 -25.66 10.27
C VAL A 546 -33.93 -25.46 10.22
N LYS A 547 -34.63 -25.96 11.25
CA LYS A 547 -36.10 -25.96 11.37
C LYS A 547 -36.64 -24.52 11.42
N PRO A 548 -37.61 -24.13 10.57
CA PRO A 548 -38.26 -22.82 10.66
C PRO A 548 -39.05 -22.69 11.97
N LEU A 549 -39.20 -21.47 12.48
CA LEU A 549 -40.07 -21.19 13.64
C LEU A 549 -41.52 -21.23 13.15
N TYR A 550 -42.33 -22.19 13.59
CA TYR A 550 -43.72 -22.30 13.16
C TYR A 550 -44.70 -22.35 14.34
N CYS A 551 -45.95 -21.95 14.08
CA CYS A 551 -47.04 -22.09 15.05
C CYS A 551 -47.54 -23.55 15.07
N PRO A 552 -47.63 -24.22 16.23
CA PRO A 552 -48.08 -25.61 16.31
C PRO A 552 -49.58 -25.80 16.02
N THR A 553 -50.37 -24.72 15.99
CA THR A 553 -51.83 -24.75 15.78
C THR A 553 -52.20 -24.60 14.30
N CYS A 554 -51.55 -23.68 13.58
CA CYS A 554 -51.87 -23.39 12.17
C CYS A 554 -50.72 -23.71 11.19
N SER A 555 -49.56 -24.13 11.67
CA SER A 555 -48.35 -24.43 10.86
C SER A 555 -47.76 -23.25 10.06
N GLU A 556 -48.13 -22.00 10.38
CA GLU A 556 -47.54 -20.79 9.77
C GLU A 556 -46.10 -20.55 10.25
N VAL A 557 -45.20 -20.12 9.34
CA VAL A 557 -43.76 -19.94 9.59
C VAL A 557 -43.42 -18.47 9.84
N PHE A 558 -42.57 -18.20 10.83
CA PHE A 558 -42.15 -16.88 11.28
C PHE A 558 -40.63 -16.71 11.20
N GLU A 559 -40.18 -15.49 10.95
CA GLU A 559 -38.75 -15.15 10.88
C GLU A 559 -38.13 -14.96 12.27
N THR A 560 -38.92 -14.55 13.27
CA THR A 560 -38.44 -14.27 14.63
C THR A 560 -39.29 -14.95 15.70
N LEU A 561 -38.67 -15.33 16.83
CA LEU A 561 -39.35 -15.97 17.98
C LEU A 561 -40.47 -15.08 18.54
N ILE A 562 -40.24 -13.77 18.58
CA ILE A 562 -41.18 -12.78 19.12
C ILE A 562 -42.47 -12.72 18.29
N GLN A 563 -42.37 -12.78 16.95
CA GLN A 563 -43.53 -12.79 16.06
C GLN A 563 -44.37 -14.06 16.23
N ARG A 564 -43.72 -15.22 16.33
CA ARG A 564 -44.39 -16.51 16.61
C ARG A 564 -45.11 -16.47 17.95
N ASP A 565 -44.44 -16.00 19.00
CA ASP A 565 -45.00 -16.00 20.35
C ASP A 565 -46.15 -14.99 20.47
N HIS A 566 -46.04 -13.82 19.83
CA HIS A 566 -47.13 -12.85 19.74
C HIS A 566 -48.33 -13.42 18.96
N HIS A 567 -48.09 -14.16 17.88
CA HIS A 567 -49.14 -14.87 17.12
C HIS A 567 -49.84 -15.94 17.97
N ILE A 568 -49.09 -16.75 18.73
CA ILE A 568 -49.66 -17.78 19.63
C ILE A 568 -50.48 -17.14 20.76
N ILE A 569 -50.00 -16.04 21.36
CA ILE A 569 -50.68 -15.33 22.44
C ILE A 569 -51.98 -14.70 21.94
N LYS A 570 -51.98 -14.12 20.73
CA LYS A 570 -53.16 -13.46 20.15
C LYS A 570 -54.30 -14.44 19.80
N ARG A 571 -54.01 -15.76 19.74
CA ARG A 571 -54.97 -16.84 19.44
C ARG A 571 -55.83 -16.60 18.20
N SER A 572 -55.27 -15.93 17.20
CA SER A 572 -55.98 -15.52 15.99
C SER A 572 -55.93 -16.56 14.85
N CYS A 573 -55.58 -17.82 15.15
CA CYS A 573 -55.45 -18.87 14.14
C CYS A 573 -56.32 -20.09 14.49
N GLU A 574 -56.80 -20.77 13.45
CA GLU A 574 -57.62 -21.98 13.56
C GLU A 574 -56.75 -23.23 13.46
N LEU A 575 -57.18 -24.31 14.12
CA LEU A 575 -56.47 -25.58 14.14
C LEU A 575 -56.50 -26.20 12.73
N GLN A 576 -55.33 -26.34 12.11
CA GLN A 576 -55.16 -27.01 10.81
C GLN A 576 -54.35 -28.29 10.95
N ASP A 577 -54.55 -29.24 10.02
CA ASP A 577 -53.74 -30.46 9.93
C ASP A 577 -52.24 -30.11 9.79
N LEU A 578 -51.43 -30.75 10.63
CA LEU A 578 -50.02 -30.43 10.84
C LEU A 578 -49.19 -30.66 9.54
N ARG A 579 -48.94 -29.60 8.76
CA ARG A 579 -48.03 -29.66 7.60
C ARG A 579 -46.63 -29.23 8.01
N VAL A 580 -45.81 -30.18 8.44
CA VAL A 580 -44.38 -29.90 8.73
C VAL A 580 -43.61 -29.81 7.41
N PRO A 581 -42.92 -28.68 7.10
CA PRO A 581 -42.10 -28.57 5.91
C PRO A 581 -40.87 -29.49 5.98
N LYS A 582 -40.54 -30.16 4.89
CA LYS A 582 -39.40 -31.10 4.74
C LYS A 582 -38.07 -30.45 5.14
N LYS A 583 -37.55 -30.73 6.35
CA LYS A 583 -36.13 -30.70 6.74
C LYS A 583 -35.89 -31.33 8.12
N LEU A 584 -34.64 -31.75 8.37
CA LEU A 584 -34.17 -32.70 9.39
C LEU A 584 -34.80 -32.54 10.79
N ASN A 585 -35.30 -33.64 11.35
CA ASN A 585 -35.84 -33.69 12.71
C ASN A 585 -34.72 -33.71 13.76
N ALA A 586 -35.01 -33.24 15.00
CA ALA A 586 -34.04 -33.18 16.10
C ALA A 586 -33.34 -34.53 16.38
N HIS A 587 -34.08 -35.64 16.22
CA HIS A 587 -33.54 -36.99 16.36
C HIS A 587 -32.51 -37.34 15.28
N GLN A 588 -32.74 -36.93 14.02
CA GLN A 588 -31.77 -37.14 12.93
C GLN A 588 -30.51 -36.29 13.15
N GLN A 589 -30.64 -35.11 13.74
CA GLN A 589 -29.52 -34.22 14.04
C GLN A 589 -28.63 -34.77 15.16
N GLU A 590 -29.22 -35.37 16.19
CA GLU A 590 -28.47 -36.09 17.23
C GLU A 590 -27.79 -37.34 16.66
N MET A 591 -28.48 -38.08 15.79
CA MET A 591 -27.93 -39.26 15.12
C MET A 591 -26.73 -38.90 14.24
N LEU A 592 -26.81 -37.82 13.45
CA LEU A 592 -25.67 -37.30 12.67
C LEU A 592 -24.49 -36.91 13.57
N THR A 593 -24.76 -36.31 14.73
CA THR A 593 -23.72 -35.94 15.70
C THR A 593 -23.03 -37.18 16.29
N ARG A 594 -23.77 -38.27 16.51
CA ARG A 594 -23.21 -39.56 16.97
C ARG A 594 -22.42 -40.27 15.88
N ILE A 595 -22.95 -40.34 14.65
CA ILE A 595 -22.24 -40.92 13.48
C ILE A 595 -20.90 -40.23 13.26
N MET A 596 -20.85 -38.90 13.44
CA MET A 596 -19.60 -38.13 13.31
C MET A 596 -18.56 -38.42 14.40
N LYS A 597 -18.96 -38.96 15.56
CA LYS A 597 -18.06 -39.36 16.65
C LYS A 597 -17.63 -40.83 16.58
N MET A 598 -18.22 -41.61 15.67
CA MET A 598 -17.89 -43.02 15.49
C MET A 598 -16.61 -43.20 14.66
N ASN A 599 -15.76 -44.14 15.10
CA ASN A 599 -14.53 -44.49 14.40
C ASN A 599 -14.81 -45.53 13.29
N ILE A 600 -15.48 -45.07 12.23
CA ILE A 600 -15.87 -45.85 11.05
C ILE A 600 -15.16 -45.32 9.80
N SER A 601 -15.07 -46.15 8.76
CA SER A 601 -14.43 -45.77 7.49
C SER A 601 -15.17 -44.62 6.79
N HIS A 602 -14.50 -43.89 5.90
CA HIS A 602 -15.07 -42.72 5.24
C HIS A 602 -16.31 -43.04 4.40
N GLU A 603 -16.34 -44.23 3.78
CA GLU A 603 -17.42 -44.72 2.94
C GLU A 603 -18.64 -45.15 3.76
N GLU A 604 -18.42 -45.91 4.84
CA GLU A 604 -19.48 -46.25 5.80
C GLU A 604 -20.08 -45.02 6.47
N ARG A 605 -19.24 -44.02 6.76
CA ARG A 605 -19.68 -42.74 7.33
C ARG A 605 -20.58 -41.97 6.37
N TRP A 606 -20.23 -41.90 5.09
CA TRP A 606 -21.06 -41.24 4.08
C TRP A 606 -22.39 -41.97 3.88
N ASN A 607 -22.38 -43.29 3.78
CA ASN A 607 -23.59 -44.10 3.64
C ASN A 607 -24.51 -43.97 4.86
N SER A 608 -23.95 -43.89 6.06
CA SER A 608 -24.69 -43.65 7.31
C SER A 608 -25.31 -42.25 7.37
N ILE A 609 -24.59 -41.23 6.89
CA ILE A 609 -25.11 -39.86 6.77
C ILE A 609 -26.23 -39.82 5.72
N PHE A 610 -26.03 -40.42 4.56
CA PHE A 610 -27.00 -40.44 3.47
C PHE A 610 -28.32 -41.12 3.87
N THR A 611 -28.24 -42.30 4.48
CA THR A 611 -29.43 -43.04 4.97
C THR A 611 -30.14 -42.30 6.11
N THR A 612 -29.40 -41.57 6.95
CA THR A 612 -30.00 -40.74 8.01
C THR A 612 -30.75 -39.53 7.44
N ILE A 613 -30.24 -38.93 6.36
CA ILE A 613 -30.84 -37.76 5.70
C ILE A 613 -31.98 -38.17 4.74
N PHE A 614 -31.85 -39.31 4.06
CA PHE A 614 -32.78 -39.82 3.04
C PHE A 614 -33.16 -41.28 3.32
N PRO A 615 -34.03 -41.56 4.32
CA PRO A 615 -34.35 -42.92 4.73
C PRO A 615 -35.08 -43.76 3.67
N ASN A 616 -35.66 -43.12 2.65
CA ASN A 616 -36.46 -43.80 1.61
C ASN A 616 -35.73 -43.87 0.25
N LYS A 617 -34.41 -43.66 0.20
CA LYS A 617 -33.61 -43.78 -1.02
C LYS A 617 -32.42 -44.69 -0.79
N GLU A 618 -32.16 -45.58 -1.74
CA GLU A 618 -30.95 -46.40 -1.70
C GLU A 618 -29.71 -45.51 -1.85
N PRO A 619 -28.65 -45.77 -1.07
CA PRO A 619 -27.41 -45.03 -1.18
C PRO A 619 -26.77 -45.28 -2.55
N PRO A 620 -26.12 -44.26 -3.15
CA PRO A 620 -25.38 -44.46 -4.40
C PRO A 620 -24.27 -45.50 -4.19
N SER A 621 -23.93 -46.22 -5.26
CA SER A 621 -22.96 -47.33 -5.26
C SER A 621 -21.55 -46.93 -4.78
N SER A 622 -21.21 -45.64 -4.86
CA SER A 622 -20.01 -45.06 -4.28
C SER A 622 -20.31 -43.67 -3.69
N PRO A 623 -19.68 -43.29 -2.57
CA PRO A 623 -19.64 -41.92 -2.05
C PRO A 623 -18.99 -40.92 -3.01
N TYR A 624 -18.14 -41.41 -3.90
CA TYR A 624 -17.32 -40.62 -4.80
C TYR A 624 -17.93 -40.64 -6.21
N LEU A 625 -17.61 -39.61 -7.00
CA LEU A 625 -18.05 -39.49 -8.39
C LEU A 625 -17.23 -40.44 -9.28
N ASP A 626 -17.34 -41.75 -9.07
CA ASP A 626 -16.40 -42.71 -9.65
C ASP A 626 -16.79 -43.14 -11.08
N SER A 627 -18.05 -42.95 -11.47
CA SER A 627 -18.53 -43.33 -12.81
C SER A 627 -19.83 -42.60 -13.20
N GLY A 628 -20.13 -42.61 -14.50
CA GLY A 628 -21.40 -42.14 -15.07
C GLY A 628 -21.44 -40.66 -15.44
N ARG A 629 -22.66 -40.17 -15.75
CA ARG A 629 -22.94 -38.82 -16.27
C ARG A 629 -22.34 -37.70 -15.41
N ARG A 630 -22.35 -37.84 -14.09
CA ARG A 630 -21.89 -36.81 -13.16
C ARG A 630 -20.36 -36.66 -13.15
N LEU A 631 -19.63 -37.76 -13.26
CA LEU A 631 -18.16 -37.72 -13.42
C LEU A 631 -17.79 -37.09 -14.76
N ALA A 632 -18.47 -37.48 -15.84
CA ALA A 632 -18.20 -36.93 -17.17
C ALA A 632 -18.40 -35.40 -17.22
N ILE A 633 -19.44 -34.89 -16.58
CA ILE A 633 -19.68 -33.43 -16.43
C ILE A 633 -18.55 -32.78 -15.63
N SER A 634 -18.15 -33.38 -14.50
CA SER A 634 -17.07 -32.82 -13.67
C SER A 634 -15.74 -32.78 -14.42
N VAL A 635 -15.37 -33.86 -15.10
CA VAL A 635 -14.14 -33.95 -15.90
C VAL A 635 -14.16 -32.96 -17.06
N ALA A 636 -15.31 -32.80 -17.71
CA ALA A 636 -15.49 -31.83 -18.79
C ALA A 636 -15.38 -30.38 -18.31
N GLN A 637 -15.96 -30.06 -17.16
CA GLN A 637 -15.80 -28.74 -16.53
C GLN A 637 -14.33 -28.46 -16.21
N ASP A 638 -13.63 -29.41 -15.58
CA ASP A 638 -12.23 -29.25 -15.21
C ASP A 638 -11.33 -29.09 -16.46
N TYR A 639 -11.59 -29.87 -17.51
CA TYR A 639 -10.88 -29.78 -18.78
C TYR A 639 -11.11 -28.43 -19.47
N PHE A 640 -12.35 -27.94 -19.51
CA PHE A 640 -12.69 -26.67 -20.13
C PHE A 640 -12.15 -25.47 -19.31
N ILE A 641 -12.10 -25.57 -17.98
CA ILE A 641 -11.49 -24.53 -17.14
C ILE A 641 -9.99 -24.38 -17.43
N MET A 642 -9.29 -25.49 -17.70
CA MET A 642 -7.87 -25.49 -18.05
C MET A 642 -7.61 -25.00 -19.48
N ASN A 643 -8.39 -25.45 -20.45
CA ASN A 643 -8.05 -25.29 -21.87
C ASN A 643 -9.00 -24.39 -22.66
N GLY A 644 -10.15 -24.02 -22.09
CA GLY A 644 -11.24 -23.33 -22.79
C GLY A 644 -10.84 -21.98 -23.36
N ARG A 645 -9.99 -21.21 -22.66
CA ARG A 645 -9.49 -19.92 -23.17
C ARG A 645 -8.65 -20.08 -24.43
N HIS A 646 -7.82 -21.11 -24.48
CA HIS A 646 -6.96 -21.39 -25.62
C HIS A 646 -7.81 -21.71 -26.86
N TYR A 647 -8.80 -22.60 -26.73
CA TYR A 647 -9.68 -22.97 -27.85
C TYR A 647 -10.57 -21.83 -28.34
N VAL A 648 -11.10 -21.00 -27.43
CA VAL A 648 -11.88 -19.82 -27.81
C VAL A 648 -10.98 -18.80 -28.53
N SER A 649 -9.75 -18.61 -28.07
CA SER A 649 -8.77 -17.72 -28.72
C SER A 649 -8.36 -18.22 -30.11
N GLU A 650 -8.07 -19.51 -30.24
CA GLU A 650 -7.71 -20.15 -31.52
C GLU A 650 -8.86 -20.09 -32.53
N PHE A 651 -10.10 -20.29 -32.07
CA PHE A 651 -11.29 -20.15 -32.91
C PHE A 651 -11.49 -18.70 -33.39
N LEU A 652 -11.32 -17.71 -32.52
CA LEU A 652 -11.43 -16.29 -32.89
C LEU A 652 -10.35 -15.87 -33.89
N GLN A 653 -9.13 -16.40 -33.72
CA GLN A 653 -8.01 -16.17 -34.64
C GLN A 653 -8.29 -16.79 -36.02
N ALA A 654 -8.83 -18.00 -36.05
CA ALA A 654 -9.23 -18.66 -37.30
C ALA A 654 -10.37 -17.92 -38.05
N GLN A 655 -11.17 -17.12 -37.35
CA GLN A 655 -12.23 -16.28 -37.93
C GLN A 655 -11.77 -14.86 -38.29
N GLY A 656 -10.48 -14.53 -38.09
CA GLY A 656 -9.90 -13.23 -38.48
C GLY A 656 -10.28 -12.04 -37.59
N LEU A 657 -10.71 -12.27 -36.35
CA LEU A 657 -11.15 -11.26 -35.38
C LEU A 657 -10.00 -10.77 -34.46
N ASP A 658 -8.82 -10.51 -35.04
CA ASP A 658 -7.54 -10.53 -34.31
C ASP A 658 -7.06 -9.20 -33.67
N THR A 659 -7.89 -8.18 -33.44
CA THR A 659 -7.32 -6.86 -33.00
C THR A 659 -8.09 -6.01 -31.98
N THR A 660 -9.24 -6.40 -31.43
CA THR A 660 -9.96 -5.51 -30.48
C THR A 660 -10.59 -6.18 -29.25
N ILE A 661 -10.58 -7.50 -29.13
CA ILE A 661 -11.25 -8.20 -28.01
C ILE A 661 -10.27 -8.63 -26.91
N GLU A 662 -8.95 -8.68 -27.18
CA GLU A 662 -7.95 -8.89 -26.13
C GLU A 662 -7.95 -7.77 -25.06
N GLU A 663 -8.41 -6.57 -25.41
CA GLU A 663 -8.55 -5.46 -24.46
C GLU A 663 -9.77 -5.62 -23.51
N ASP A 664 -10.78 -6.40 -23.88
CA ASP A 664 -12.00 -6.58 -23.10
C ASP A 664 -12.08 -7.99 -22.46
N GLN A 665 -11.30 -8.18 -21.39
CA GLN A 665 -11.27 -9.41 -20.58
C GLN A 665 -12.66 -9.86 -20.11
N HIS A 666 -13.65 -8.95 -20.00
CA HIS A 666 -15.02 -9.31 -19.64
C HIS A 666 -15.77 -9.97 -20.80
N ALA A 667 -15.60 -9.49 -22.03
CA ALA A 667 -16.20 -10.11 -23.22
C ALA A 667 -15.63 -11.52 -23.45
N GLN A 668 -14.31 -11.69 -23.32
CA GLN A 668 -13.66 -13.00 -23.45
C GLN A 668 -14.11 -13.98 -22.35
N ALA A 669 -14.26 -13.51 -21.10
CA ALA A 669 -14.78 -14.33 -20.01
C ALA A 669 -16.24 -14.75 -20.22
N ALA A 670 -17.09 -13.84 -20.72
CA ALA A 670 -18.49 -14.15 -21.04
C ALA A 670 -18.60 -15.16 -22.19
N LEU A 671 -17.78 -15.02 -23.24
CA LEU A 671 -17.67 -15.99 -24.34
C LEU A 671 -17.22 -17.38 -23.86
N CYS A 672 -16.21 -17.43 -23.00
CA CYS A 672 -15.78 -18.69 -22.38
C CYS A 672 -16.90 -19.33 -21.54
N GLN A 673 -17.68 -18.52 -20.82
CA GLN A 673 -18.78 -19.02 -20.00
C GLN A 673 -19.93 -19.58 -20.87
N LEU A 674 -20.29 -18.89 -21.95
CA LEU A 674 -21.29 -19.38 -22.91
C LEU A 674 -20.85 -20.67 -23.60
N ALA A 675 -19.58 -20.73 -24.03
CA ALA A 675 -19.01 -21.93 -24.64
C ALA A 675 -18.96 -23.12 -23.65
N LEU A 676 -18.73 -22.87 -22.37
CA LEU A 676 -18.81 -23.89 -21.32
C LEU A 676 -20.24 -24.41 -21.16
N GLU A 677 -21.24 -23.52 -21.10
CA GLU A 677 -22.65 -23.92 -20.96
C GLU A 677 -23.10 -24.80 -22.13
N ASP A 678 -22.71 -24.45 -23.36
CA ASP A 678 -23.06 -25.20 -24.57
C ASP A 678 -22.32 -26.56 -24.62
N PHE A 679 -21.03 -26.58 -24.28
CA PHE A 679 -20.23 -27.81 -24.20
C PHE A 679 -20.79 -28.81 -23.17
N LEU A 680 -21.21 -28.32 -22.00
CA LEU A 680 -21.85 -29.16 -20.99
C LEU A 680 -23.23 -29.65 -21.44
N GLY A 681 -23.98 -28.83 -22.18
CA GLY A 681 -25.22 -29.22 -22.84
C GLY A 681 -25.04 -30.44 -23.76
N CYS A 682 -24.04 -30.39 -24.65
CA CYS A 682 -23.74 -31.51 -25.56
C CYS A 682 -23.34 -32.80 -24.83
N ILE A 683 -22.59 -32.69 -23.73
CA ILE A 683 -22.20 -33.86 -22.92
C ILE A 683 -23.41 -34.44 -22.19
N LEU A 684 -24.30 -33.59 -21.70
CA LEU A 684 -25.54 -34.01 -21.06
C LEU A 684 -26.46 -34.78 -22.02
N GLU A 685 -26.59 -34.32 -23.27
CA GLU A 685 -27.35 -35.03 -24.31
C GLU A 685 -26.70 -36.38 -24.66
N ARG A 686 -25.39 -36.41 -24.87
CA ARG A 686 -24.67 -37.63 -25.21
C ARG A 686 -24.77 -38.72 -24.14
N TYR A 687 -24.80 -38.34 -22.86
CA TYR A 687 -25.02 -39.27 -21.75
C TYR A 687 -26.50 -39.56 -21.47
N ARG A 688 -27.45 -38.84 -22.10
CA ARG A 688 -28.88 -39.19 -22.10
C ARG A 688 -29.12 -40.37 -23.04
N ASP A 689 -28.55 -40.33 -24.24
CA ASP A 689 -28.66 -41.41 -25.23
C ASP A 689 -28.02 -42.75 -24.80
N ILE A 690 -27.10 -42.71 -23.84
CA ILE A 690 -26.42 -43.90 -23.28
C ILE A 690 -27.22 -44.53 -22.14
N GLU A 691 -28.08 -43.77 -21.45
CA GLU A 691 -28.95 -44.31 -20.39
C GLU A 691 -30.29 -44.84 -20.93
N ASP A 692 -30.71 -44.40 -22.13
CA ASP A 692 -31.93 -44.87 -22.81
C ASP A 692 -31.71 -46.11 -23.72
N ARG A 693 -30.49 -46.66 -23.76
CA ARG A 693 -30.14 -47.96 -24.37
C ARG A 693 -29.74 -48.96 -23.30
#